data_AF-A0A1Y2ZXE3-F1
#
_entry.id   AF-A0A1Y2ZXE3-F1
#
_cell.length_a   1.000
_cell.length_b   1.000
_cell.length_c   1.000
_cell.angle_alpha   90.00
_cell.angle_beta   90.00
_cell.angle_gamma   90.00
#
_symmetry.space_group_name_H-M   'P 1'
#
loop_
_entity.id
_entity.type
_entity.pdbx_description
1 polymer ?
#
loop_
_entity_poly.entity_id
_entity_poly.type
_entity_poly.pdbx_seq_one_letter_code
_entity_poly.pdbx_strand_id
1 'polypeptide(L)'
;MNHIYRSVWNKALGAWVAVSEISKGQGKRSVNRRKLLATGLLICATPTWALPTGEQVVAGQATVNTPSAGQMQINQASQKAVINWQGFSINPNEAVNIQQPNAQAALLNRVVGQDASQIQGQLNANGQVYLVNPNGVVFSKTAQVDVGGLIATTHEISNQDFINGNNHFTQNGATGSVENHGTINTKDGGVVALIGEKVTNTGTINTPKGTTALAAGKTVDLDFQGDGLVEVKVTEAALNAQITNQGAIQADGGRVVMSAKAANQLLDTVINQNGVVKARGLIERNGEIVLDGGDNGVVKVSGTLSTDGQNTGGTINVTGKAVQLNNGAAVTASGEAGGGVINIGNTQTTRETHIAENASVNAIALNRGNAGSINVLANMNNGTVNVAGKLNATAPNTGNGGKIETSSAHINIADSAKISTQAKHGNSGTWFIDPVDFTIAATGGDITGTALSVALTNGNVKIQTGTASATCTGSTCGAGNSAGNGDIFVNDVIAWAANNLTLSAYRNINIDSILNGSGSAKLALEVGQGALAAGNTSDYVVRAAVNLPAGNNFSTRLGSDGAVTNYTVITDLGVVNDTSTTSLQGIQNNLTGNYALGGNIDATPAQNWASATGTGFEPIGTSNSMFTGQFHGLGHTISNLTIDSAKTSGGVSLFADIGAGGLLRDIGLINASVASPTTFYLWNQHTGILVGGNYGTISNVYATGSVSGMGSVGGLVGSNSGTISNAYATGSVSGGRGDHYGGLVGNNSGTISNAYATGSVTGNLIVGGLVGSNSGIISNAYATGNVSGNMEVGGLVGINNGTISNVNATGNISGGIDVGGLVGFNYSHGTISNAYTTGSVNGNDNIGGLVGENSGTINNAYTTGSVSGNNYIGGLAGENIGGTINNVYATGSVSGIRYASGLLGSNRDINTYHRGFGRYYKPSAINNAFWNTETTGKDINSGIGRNESGTLNNVSGKTTAEMMQLATFSNAGWDIANTGGSSAIWRIYEGQTAPLLRSFLTPLTITADNITKTYNGLSDSVLSNPRYSLANATTSGHLFNQANPYSIKNAGSYIPTGLYSDQQGYDISYVNSVLTINKANLLITANDANKVYDGLGYSGGNGVRYTGFLNGETNAVLFGNLNYGGNSQGAINVGSYWITPSGLSADNYQISYGDGQLIIEPALLIDRKQTEPIGYNLEDQRVPLQVATTFLGNQKTQSVKQDDSEVTILIEKGGIKLPAD
;
A
#
# COMPACT_ATOMS: atom_id res chain seq x y z
N MET A 1 -5.74 37.12 6.48
CA MET A 1 -6.61 38.10 7.17
C MET A 1 -5.76 38.99 8.05
N ASN A 2 -6.16 40.24 8.30
CA ASN A 2 -5.37 41.18 9.11
C ASN A 2 -5.69 40.99 10.61
N HIS A 3 -4.68 40.68 11.42
CA HIS A 3 -4.81 40.53 12.88
C HIS A 3 -4.04 41.63 13.60
N ILE A 4 -4.49 42.89 13.47
CA ILE A 4 -3.97 44.02 14.23
C ILE A 4 -4.77 44.14 15.52
N TYR A 5 -4.10 44.03 16.67
CA TYR A 5 -4.70 44.17 18.00
C TYR A 5 -3.79 44.97 18.94
N ARG A 6 -4.38 45.67 19.90
CA ARG A 6 -3.66 46.44 20.92
C ARG A 6 -3.69 45.68 22.25
N SER A 7 -2.56 45.66 22.95
CA SER A 7 -2.49 45.16 24.33
C SER A 7 -2.78 46.27 25.34
N VAL A 8 -3.65 46.02 26.32
CA VAL A 8 -4.03 46.98 27.38
C VAL A 8 -4.00 46.30 28.76
N TRP A 9 -3.53 47.03 29.78
CA TRP A 9 -3.39 46.50 31.14
C TRP A 9 -4.73 46.48 31.89
N ASN A 10 -5.26 45.29 32.17
CA ASN A 10 -6.48 45.11 32.94
C ASN A 10 -6.16 45.01 34.45
N LYS A 11 -6.65 45.99 35.23
CA LYS A 11 -6.43 46.05 36.69
C LYS A 11 -7.13 44.96 37.49
N ALA A 12 -8.25 44.43 37.01
CA ALA A 12 -9.00 43.38 37.71
C ALA A 12 -8.40 41.99 37.51
N LEU A 13 -7.77 41.75 36.36
CA LEU A 13 -7.12 40.48 36.00
C LEU A 13 -5.60 40.47 36.26
N GLY A 14 -5.00 41.61 36.64
CA GLY A 14 -3.56 41.73 36.87
C GLY A 14 -2.69 41.48 35.62
N ALA A 15 -3.28 41.53 34.42
CA ALA A 15 -2.69 41.03 33.19
C ALA A 15 -2.88 41.99 32.01
N TRP A 16 -2.09 41.76 30.95
CA TRP A 16 -2.26 42.39 29.65
C TRP A 16 -3.31 41.63 28.83
N VAL A 17 -4.26 42.35 28.22
CA VAL A 17 -5.38 41.78 27.46
C VAL A 17 -5.42 42.41 26.06
N ALA A 18 -5.65 41.59 25.03
CA ALA A 18 -5.82 42.05 23.66
C ALA A 18 -7.19 42.71 23.47
N VAL A 19 -7.21 43.90 22.85
CA VAL A 19 -8.40 44.70 22.56
C VAL A 19 -8.31 45.33 21.16
N SER A 20 -9.45 45.79 20.64
CA SER A 20 -9.53 46.52 19.37
C SER A 20 -8.59 47.74 19.36
N GLU A 21 -7.94 48.01 18.23
CA GLU A 21 -6.95 49.08 18.05
C GLU A 21 -7.46 50.51 18.33
N ILE A 22 -8.77 50.76 18.16
CA ILE A 22 -9.42 52.03 18.50
C ILE A 22 -9.68 52.21 20.01
N SER A 23 -9.37 51.20 20.84
CA SER A 23 -9.55 51.27 22.30
C SER A 23 -8.55 52.24 22.94
N LYS A 24 -9.04 53.14 23.80
CA LYS A 24 -8.19 54.07 24.59
C LYS A 24 -7.25 53.26 25.50
N GLY A 25 -5.94 53.38 25.27
CA GLY A 25 -4.93 52.60 25.98
C GLY A 25 -4.83 52.92 27.48
N GLN A 26 -4.68 51.88 28.30
CA GLN A 26 -4.24 52.00 29.69
C GLN A 26 -2.93 51.22 29.91
N GLY A 27 -1.94 51.89 30.47
CA GLY A 27 -0.67 51.29 30.90
C GLY A 27 -0.60 51.09 32.40
N LYS A 28 0.27 50.18 32.83
CA LYS A 28 0.61 49.92 34.24
C LYS A 28 1.29 51.16 34.85
N ARG A 29 0.57 51.94 35.68
CA ARG A 29 1.10 53.15 36.32
C ARG A 29 2.30 52.82 37.21
N SER A 30 3.44 53.47 36.97
CA SER A 30 4.57 53.51 37.91
C SER A 30 4.27 54.47 39.07
N VAL A 31 4.83 54.18 40.25
CA VAL A 31 4.67 55.01 41.46
C VAL A 31 6.00 55.68 41.80
N ASN A 32 6.26 56.82 41.17
CA ASN A 32 7.35 57.71 41.58
C ASN A 32 6.90 58.59 42.75
N ARG A 33 7.45 58.36 43.96
CA ARG A 33 7.37 59.34 45.06
C ARG A 33 8.58 60.27 45.01
N ARG A 34 8.34 61.58 45.01
CA ARG A 34 9.39 62.61 45.14
C ARG A 34 9.86 62.76 46.58
N LYS A 35 11.09 63.25 46.76
CA LYS A 35 11.65 63.66 48.06
C LYS A 35 10.84 64.81 48.67
N LEU A 36 10.71 64.81 49.99
CA LEU A 36 10.50 65.99 50.81
C LEU A 36 11.35 65.83 52.09
N LEU A 37 11.89 66.93 52.64
CA LEU A 37 12.60 66.89 53.93
C LEU A 37 11.60 67.07 55.07
N ALA A 38 11.77 66.30 56.14
CA ALA A 38 11.23 66.57 57.47
C ALA A 38 12.21 66.03 58.53
N THR A 39 12.35 66.74 59.64
CA THR A 39 13.42 66.52 60.64
C THR A 39 12.99 65.60 61.78
N GLY A 40 13.87 64.64 62.09
CA GLY A 40 14.27 64.33 63.47
C GLY A 40 13.24 63.75 64.45
N LEU A 41 13.24 62.43 64.58
CA LEU A 41 13.19 61.80 65.90
C LEU A 41 14.06 60.52 65.86
N LEU A 42 15.02 60.38 66.78
CA LEU A 42 15.85 59.18 66.85
C LEU A 42 15.09 58.06 67.58
N ILE A 43 14.87 56.95 66.88
CA ILE A 43 14.67 55.64 67.49
C ILE A 43 15.73 54.73 66.88
N CYS A 44 16.67 54.25 67.69
CA CYS A 44 17.69 53.30 67.24
C CYS A 44 17.06 51.91 67.05
N ALA A 45 16.57 51.65 65.83
CA ALA A 45 16.38 50.28 65.38
C ALA A 45 17.75 49.64 65.14
N THR A 46 18.15 48.71 66.00
CA THR A 46 19.32 47.87 65.74
C THR A 46 19.07 46.97 64.54
N PRO A 47 20.08 46.67 63.70
CA PRO A 47 19.92 45.68 62.64
C PRO A 47 19.63 44.31 63.27
N THR A 48 18.45 43.76 62.98
CA THR A 48 18.09 42.38 63.30
C THR A 48 18.73 41.46 62.26
N TRP A 49 19.94 41.00 62.57
CA TRP A 49 20.64 39.94 61.84
C TRP A 49 19.77 38.68 61.74
N ALA A 50 19.83 37.96 60.62
CA ALA A 50 18.95 36.83 60.31
C ALA A 50 19.73 35.54 59.99
N LEU A 51 20.84 35.35 60.70
CA LEU A 51 21.52 34.06 60.87
C LEU A 51 20.52 32.97 61.31
N PRO A 52 20.85 31.68 61.17
CA PRO A 52 20.00 30.59 61.64
C PRO A 52 19.61 30.73 63.13
N THR A 53 18.38 30.34 63.48
CA THR A 53 17.78 30.56 64.80
C THR A 53 17.08 29.32 65.36
N GLY A 54 17.09 29.20 66.70
CA GLY A 54 16.38 28.15 67.41
C GLY A 54 17.03 26.79 67.22
N GLU A 55 18.34 26.72 67.44
CA GLU A 55 19.15 25.51 67.33
C GLU A 55 18.80 24.47 68.40
N GLN A 56 18.64 23.22 67.95
CA GLN A 56 18.50 22.07 68.83
C GLN A 56 19.32 20.91 68.26
N VAL A 57 20.44 20.59 68.90
CA VAL A 57 21.23 19.39 68.56
C VAL A 57 20.43 18.15 69.00
N VAL A 58 19.98 17.33 68.05
CA VAL A 58 19.12 16.15 68.31
C VAL A 58 19.84 14.82 68.07
N ALA A 59 21.02 14.82 67.43
CA ALA A 59 21.91 13.67 67.38
C ALA A 59 23.37 14.09 67.13
N GLY A 60 24.32 13.28 67.60
CA GLY A 60 25.76 13.56 67.47
C GLY A 60 26.24 14.67 68.43
N GLN A 61 27.37 15.29 68.09
CA GLN A 61 28.01 16.35 68.85
C GLN A 61 28.34 17.52 67.92
N ALA A 62 27.68 18.65 68.14
CA ALA A 62 27.98 19.93 67.52
C ALA A 62 27.75 21.07 68.51
N THR A 63 28.45 22.18 68.34
CA THR A 63 28.23 23.43 69.06
C THR A 63 28.03 24.58 68.08
N VAL A 64 27.12 25.50 68.40
CA VAL A 64 26.84 26.70 67.61
C VAL A 64 27.29 27.92 68.43
N ASN A 65 27.99 28.85 67.79
CA ASN A 65 28.36 30.13 68.42
C ASN A 65 28.39 31.27 67.38
N THR A 66 28.13 32.49 67.82
CA THR A 66 28.14 33.70 66.98
C THR A 66 29.37 34.57 67.31
N PRO A 67 30.56 34.28 66.74
CA PRO A 67 31.81 34.95 67.12
C PRO A 67 31.84 36.46 66.84
N SER A 68 31.01 36.95 65.92
CA SER A 68 30.79 38.39 65.69
C SER A 68 29.41 38.63 65.03
N ALA A 69 28.99 39.89 64.95
CA ALA A 69 27.72 40.25 64.33
C ALA A 69 27.70 39.83 62.84
N GLY A 70 26.66 39.10 62.43
CA GLY A 70 26.55 38.54 61.07
C GLY A 70 27.47 37.35 60.79
N GLN A 71 28.13 36.77 61.79
CA GLN A 71 28.92 35.54 61.65
C GLN A 71 28.42 34.46 62.61
N MET A 72 28.09 33.29 62.06
CA MET A 72 27.87 32.06 62.82
C MET A 72 29.00 31.07 62.55
N GLN A 73 29.43 30.39 63.61
CA GLN A 73 30.35 29.26 63.57
C GLN A 73 29.62 28.03 64.14
N ILE A 74 29.76 26.88 63.46
CA ILE A 74 29.26 25.59 63.92
C ILE A 74 30.44 24.63 63.99
N ASN A 75 30.75 24.10 65.17
CA ASN A 75 31.85 23.17 65.38
C ASN A 75 31.29 21.78 65.67
N GLN A 76 31.36 20.90 64.68
CA GLN A 76 30.95 19.50 64.77
C GLN A 76 32.14 18.62 65.20
N ALA A 77 31.92 17.78 66.22
CA ALA A 77 32.93 16.87 66.76
C ALA A 77 32.70 15.40 66.37
N SER A 78 31.45 14.97 66.13
CA SER A 78 31.12 13.62 65.68
C SER A 78 31.10 13.49 64.15
N GLN A 79 31.34 12.29 63.60
CA GLN A 79 31.33 12.06 62.14
C GLN A 79 29.99 12.42 61.47
N LYS A 80 28.88 12.22 62.18
CA LYS A 80 27.54 12.69 61.80
C LYS A 80 26.91 13.44 62.96
N ALA A 81 26.19 14.52 62.67
CA ALA A 81 25.41 15.28 63.65
C ALA A 81 24.12 15.81 63.01
N VAL A 82 23.09 16.04 63.83
CA VAL A 82 21.78 16.56 63.41
C VAL A 82 21.39 17.73 64.31
N ILE A 83 21.08 18.87 63.69
CA ILE A 83 20.57 20.08 64.33
C ILE A 83 19.20 20.40 63.71
N ASN A 84 18.17 20.41 64.55
CA ASN A 84 16.88 21.01 64.19
C ASN A 84 16.97 22.54 64.38
N TRP A 85 16.29 23.30 63.54
CA TRP A 85 16.29 24.77 63.53
C TRP A 85 14.86 25.33 63.42
N GLN A 86 14.54 26.38 64.17
CA GLN A 86 13.29 27.11 63.96
C GLN A 86 13.30 27.89 62.64
N GLY A 87 14.47 28.37 62.20
CA GLY A 87 14.67 28.91 60.85
C GLY A 87 16.15 28.90 60.46
N PHE A 88 16.45 28.61 59.19
CA PHE A 88 17.81 28.59 58.67
C PHE A 88 17.90 29.47 57.42
N SER A 89 18.37 30.71 57.61
CA SER A 89 18.57 31.72 56.58
C SER A 89 19.92 32.42 56.81
N ILE A 90 20.42 33.12 55.79
CA ILE A 90 21.70 33.85 55.83
C ILE A 90 21.53 35.12 54.98
N ASN A 91 21.44 36.30 55.59
CA ASN A 91 21.23 37.55 54.85
C ASN A 91 22.47 37.97 54.02
N PRO A 92 22.34 38.94 53.09
CA PRO A 92 23.49 39.49 52.38
C PRO A 92 24.53 40.04 53.37
N ASN A 93 25.80 39.68 53.16
CA ASN A 93 26.94 39.97 54.04
C ASN A 93 27.00 39.19 55.37
N GLU A 94 26.09 38.24 55.62
CA GLU A 94 26.24 37.26 56.71
C GLU A 94 26.99 36.00 56.25
N ALA A 95 27.57 35.24 57.19
CA ALA A 95 28.15 33.92 56.90
C ALA A 95 27.87 32.88 57.99
N VAL A 96 27.68 31.63 57.56
CA VAL A 96 27.68 30.44 58.41
C VAL A 96 28.89 29.58 58.06
N ASN A 97 29.78 29.36 59.02
CA ASN A 97 31.03 28.61 58.86
C ASN A 97 30.95 27.30 59.66
N ILE A 98 31.09 26.15 58.99
CA ILE A 98 30.89 24.82 59.56
C ILE A 98 32.22 24.06 59.58
N GLN A 99 32.79 23.90 60.77
CA GLN A 99 34.00 23.11 61.00
C GLN A 99 33.63 21.71 61.50
N GLN A 100 33.98 20.70 60.69
CA GLN A 100 33.67 19.28 60.90
C GLN A 100 34.98 18.48 61.01
N PRO A 101 34.97 17.22 61.51
CA PRO A 101 36.21 16.46 61.76
C PRO A 101 37.03 16.13 60.51
N ASN A 102 36.39 15.95 59.35
CA ASN A 102 37.02 15.63 58.07
C ASN A 102 36.04 15.92 56.91
N ALA A 103 36.47 15.73 55.66
CA ALA A 103 35.66 16.00 54.46
C ALA A 103 34.46 15.03 54.29
N GLN A 104 34.54 13.85 54.90
CA GLN A 104 33.52 12.79 54.87
C GLN A 104 32.52 12.90 56.04
N ALA A 105 32.66 13.91 56.91
CA ALA A 105 31.73 14.16 58.00
C ALA A 105 30.50 14.91 57.47
N ALA A 106 29.33 14.63 58.05
CA ALA A 106 28.06 15.19 57.60
C ALA A 106 27.31 15.91 58.72
N LEU A 107 26.79 17.11 58.43
CA LEU A 107 25.90 17.86 59.30
C LEU A 107 24.50 17.94 58.67
N LEU A 108 23.48 17.46 59.36
CA LEU A 108 22.09 17.62 58.96
C LEU A 108 21.45 18.81 59.68
N ASN A 109 21.14 19.86 58.91
CA ASN A 109 20.36 21.00 59.35
C ASN A 109 18.92 20.81 58.88
N ARG A 110 18.00 20.54 59.80
CA ARG A 110 16.56 20.37 59.51
C ARG A 110 15.77 21.55 60.04
N VAL A 111 15.11 22.31 59.17
CA VAL A 111 14.17 23.34 59.58
C VAL A 111 12.84 22.70 60.00
N VAL A 112 12.37 23.04 61.20
CA VAL A 112 11.09 22.59 61.77
C VAL A 112 10.07 23.73 61.92
N GLY A 113 10.47 24.97 61.60
CA GLY A 113 9.58 26.12 61.49
C GLY A 113 8.79 26.17 60.18
N GLN A 114 8.18 27.32 59.91
CA GLN A 114 7.24 27.54 58.80
C GLN A 114 7.86 28.33 57.63
N ASP A 115 9.07 28.89 57.80
CA ASP A 115 9.71 29.76 56.81
C ASP A 115 10.65 28.99 55.88
N ALA A 116 10.64 29.37 54.60
CA ALA A 116 11.59 28.88 53.60
C ALA A 116 13.01 29.43 53.84
N SER A 117 14.03 28.60 53.62
CA SER A 117 15.43 28.96 53.84
C SER A 117 15.93 29.95 52.79
N GLN A 118 16.22 31.19 53.21
CA GLN A 118 16.73 32.26 52.34
C GLN A 118 18.24 32.42 52.51
N ILE A 119 19.02 31.75 51.66
CA ILE A 119 20.47 31.85 51.63
C ILE A 119 20.86 32.96 50.66
N GLN A 120 21.43 34.05 51.18
CA GLN A 120 21.83 35.25 50.42
C GLN A 120 23.29 35.66 50.71
N GLY A 121 23.85 35.22 51.84
CA GLY A 121 25.26 35.38 52.20
C GLY A 121 26.09 34.12 51.95
N GLN A 122 27.08 33.86 52.81
CA GLN A 122 28.05 32.77 52.66
C GLN A 122 27.69 31.53 53.49
N LEU A 123 27.90 30.34 52.94
CA LEU A 123 27.80 29.05 53.64
C LEU A 123 29.05 28.21 53.36
N ASN A 124 29.94 28.14 54.33
CA ASN A 124 31.27 27.53 54.19
C ASN A 124 31.35 26.25 55.02
N ALA A 125 31.84 25.14 54.47
CA ALA A 125 32.08 23.91 55.23
C ALA A 125 33.28 23.10 54.74
N ASN A 126 33.97 22.40 55.65
CA ASN A 126 35.07 21.52 55.22
C ASN A 126 34.61 20.12 54.77
N GLY A 127 33.42 19.67 55.15
CA GLY A 127 32.78 18.41 54.77
C GLY A 127 31.35 18.58 54.22
N GLN A 128 30.48 17.59 54.46
CA GLN A 128 29.13 17.53 53.89
C GLN A 128 28.10 18.30 54.73
N VAL A 129 27.22 19.04 54.06
CA VAL A 129 26.11 19.81 54.64
C VAL A 129 24.80 19.35 54.01
N TYR A 130 23.87 18.91 54.84
CA TYR A 130 22.50 18.62 54.44
C TYR A 130 21.62 19.77 54.98
N LEU A 131 20.74 20.31 54.14
CA LEU A 131 19.79 21.37 54.48
C LEU A 131 18.40 20.91 54.05
N VAL A 132 17.60 20.48 55.03
CA VAL A 132 16.22 20.00 54.85
C VAL A 132 15.26 21.08 55.30
N ASN A 133 14.43 21.59 54.39
CA ASN A 133 13.36 22.53 54.73
C ASN A 133 12.12 22.31 53.85
N PRO A 134 11.02 21.73 54.35
CA PRO A 134 9.82 21.42 53.54
C PRO A 134 9.10 22.66 52.99
N ASN A 135 9.37 23.84 53.57
CA ASN A 135 8.82 25.12 53.12
C ASN A 135 9.56 25.68 51.89
N GLY A 136 10.76 25.16 51.58
CA GLY A 136 11.59 25.58 50.44
C GLY A 136 13.03 25.97 50.83
N VAL A 137 13.95 25.91 49.86
CA VAL A 137 15.35 26.34 50.00
C VAL A 137 15.75 27.19 48.79
N VAL A 138 16.11 28.45 49.02
CA VAL A 138 16.46 29.42 47.96
C VAL A 138 17.87 29.97 48.21
N PHE A 139 18.79 29.66 47.29
CA PHE A 139 20.09 30.32 47.19
C PHE A 139 19.96 31.50 46.23
N SER A 140 19.94 32.72 46.76
CA SER A 140 19.80 33.97 46.00
C SER A 140 21.06 34.32 45.20
N LYS A 141 20.95 35.31 44.30
CA LYS A 141 22.03 35.71 43.37
C LYS A 141 23.35 36.16 44.01
N THR A 142 23.33 36.52 45.29
CA THR A 142 24.52 36.89 46.08
C THR A 142 25.06 35.74 46.92
N ALA A 143 24.38 34.58 46.95
CA ALA A 143 24.79 33.45 47.76
C ALA A 143 26.07 32.81 47.22
N GLN A 144 26.96 32.45 48.13
CA GLN A 144 28.18 31.71 47.86
C GLN A 144 28.26 30.54 48.85
N VAL A 145 28.27 29.32 48.32
CA VAL A 145 28.30 28.07 49.09
C VAL A 145 29.56 27.31 48.73
N ASP A 146 30.49 27.17 49.67
CA ASP A 146 31.79 26.52 49.46
C ASP A 146 31.97 25.37 50.46
N VAL A 147 31.68 24.14 50.04
CA VAL A 147 31.52 22.97 50.94
C VAL A 147 32.32 21.74 50.50
N GLY A 148 32.39 20.70 51.34
CA GLY A 148 32.81 19.36 50.91
C GLY A 148 31.71 18.63 50.12
N GLY A 149 30.44 18.88 50.46
CA GLY A 149 29.26 18.48 49.68
C GLY A 149 28.00 19.15 50.21
N LEU A 150 26.97 19.28 49.36
CA LEU A 150 25.68 19.87 49.69
C LEU A 150 24.53 18.92 49.32
N ILE A 151 23.58 18.72 50.22
CA ILE A 151 22.28 18.13 49.90
C ILE A 151 21.20 19.10 50.39
N ALA A 152 20.61 19.86 49.47
CA ALA A 152 19.54 20.81 49.76
C ALA A 152 18.20 20.24 49.29
N THR A 153 17.24 20.11 50.19
CA THR A 153 16.02 19.33 49.92
C THR A 153 14.79 19.88 50.64
N THR A 154 13.63 19.77 49.98
CA THR A 154 12.33 19.95 50.64
C THR A 154 11.76 18.64 51.19
N HIS A 155 12.31 17.51 50.76
CA HIS A 155 11.91 16.17 51.20
C HIS A 155 12.57 15.79 52.53
N GLU A 156 11.82 15.12 53.39
CA GLU A 156 12.28 14.65 54.69
C GLU A 156 13.17 13.40 54.55
N ILE A 157 14.26 13.37 55.32
CA ILE A 157 15.06 12.19 55.67
C ILE A 157 14.97 11.98 57.19
N SER A 158 14.78 10.73 57.63
CA SER A 158 14.71 10.42 59.06
C SER A 158 16.09 10.54 59.74
N ASN A 159 16.10 10.72 61.07
CA ASN A 159 17.37 10.70 61.83
C ASN A 159 18.08 9.35 61.70
N GLN A 160 17.34 8.24 61.65
CA GLN A 160 17.91 6.89 61.58
C GLN A 160 18.57 6.64 60.22
N ASP A 161 17.90 7.06 59.14
CA ASP A 161 18.39 6.91 57.77
C ASP A 161 19.66 7.73 57.56
N PHE A 162 19.65 9.02 57.94
CA PHE A 162 20.83 9.88 57.89
C PHE A 162 22.01 9.31 58.71
N ILE A 163 21.77 8.83 59.94
CA ILE A 163 22.81 8.22 60.78
C ILE A 163 23.37 6.95 60.12
N ASN A 164 22.51 6.07 59.61
CA ASN A 164 22.93 4.86 58.89
C ASN A 164 23.65 5.16 57.57
N GLY A 165 23.35 6.29 56.92
CA GLY A 165 23.82 6.62 55.58
C GLY A 165 22.88 6.16 54.47
N ASN A 166 21.66 5.75 54.82
CA ASN A 166 20.58 5.56 53.86
C ASN A 166 20.06 6.94 53.45
N ASN A 167 20.31 7.37 52.21
CA ASN A 167 19.91 8.70 51.75
C ASN A 167 18.56 8.65 51.02
N HIS A 168 17.56 8.21 51.78
CA HIS A 168 16.17 8.08 51.37
C HIS A 168 15.39 9.35 51.73
N PHE A 169 14.81 10.01 50.72
CA PHE A 169 14.10 11.29 50.88
C PHE A 169 12.64 11.16 50.42
N THR A 170 11.70 11.53 51.29
CA THR A 170 10.25 11.47 51.01
C THR A 170 9.59 12.85 51.08
N GLN A 171 8.64 13.13 50.19
CA GLN A 171 8.01 14.45 50.12
C GLN A 171 7.23 14.81 51.40
N ASN A 172 6.60 13.83 52.06
CA ASN A 172 5.79 13.99 53.28
C ASN A 172 4.82 15.22 53.29
N GLY A 173 4.26 15.56 52.12
CA GLY A 173 3.36 16.72 51.95
C GLY A 173 4.03 18.08 51.73
N ALA A 174 5.37 18.16 51.69
CA ALA A 174 6.12 19.38 51.38
C ALA A 174 5.82 19.90 49.97
N THR A 175 5.61 21.21 49.84
CA THR A 175 5.28 21.88 48.57
C THR A 175 6.28 22.98 48.16
N GLY A 176 7.36 23.16 48.92
CA GLY A 176 8.43 24.09 48.59
C GLY A 176 9.22 23.70 47.33
N SER A 177 9.98 24.66 46.80
CA SER A 177 10.98 24.45 45.75
C SER A 177 12.40 24.44 46.32
N VAL A 178 13.34 23.83 45.59
CA VAL A 178 14.78 24.07 45.76
C VAL A 178 15.29 24.88 44.59
N GLU A 179 15.82 26.07 44.86
CA GLU A 179 16.21 27.03 43.83
C GLU A 179 17.62 27.57 44.04
N ASN A 180 18.50 27.37 43.06
CA ASN A 180 19.80 28.03 43.01
C ASN A 180 19.84 29.16 41.98
N HIS A 181 20.08 30.37 42.45
CA HIS A 181 20.36 31.57 41.65
C HIS A 181 21.77 32.11 41.91
N GLY A 182 22.51 31.56 42.89
CA GLY A 182 23.86 31.97 43.31
C GLY A 182 24.96 31.02 42.84
N THR A 183 26.06 30.92 43.61
CA THR A 183 27.18 30.01 43.32
C THR A 183 27.29 28.92 44.38
N ILE A 184 27.33 27.66 43.94
CA ILE A 184 27.57 26.48 44.78
C ILE A 184 28.81 25.75 44.25
N ASN A 185 29.84 25.63 45.08
CA ASN A 185 31.07 24.89 44.79
C ASN A 185 31.25 23.71 45.76
N THR A 186 31.84 22.63 45.28
CA THR A 186 32.45 21.61 46.13
C THR A 186 33.95 21.48 45.88
N LYS A 187 34.63 20.84 46.83
CA LYS A 187 35.97 20.25 46.62
C LYS A 187 35.91 19.12 45.59
N ASP A 188 37.08 18.70 45.12
CA ASP A 188 37.27 17.52 44.26
C ASP A 188 36.55 16.28 44.83
N GLY A 189 35.73 15.63 44.00
CA GLY A 189 34.95 14.44 44.38
C GLY A 189 33.69 14.74 45.23
N GLY A 190 33.41 16.01 45.53
CA GLY A 190 32.22 16.41 46.27
C GLY A 190 30.92 16.22 45.52
N VAL A 191 29.79 16.31 46.24
CA VAL A 191 28.44 16.08 45.69
C VAL A 191 27.56 17.29 45.96
N VAL A 192 26.77 17.70 44.97
CA VAL A 192 25.64 18.63 45.15
C VAL A 192 24.37 17.93 44.73
N ALA A 193 23.44 17.70 45.66
CA ALA A 193 22.09 17.23 45.35
C ALA A 193 21.04 18.29 45.68
N LEU A 194 20.19 18.63 44.71
CA LEU A 194 19.01 19.49 44.91
C LEU A 194 17.75 18.64 44.67
N ILE A 195 16.90 18.49 45.69
CA ILE A 195 15.79 17.52 45.71
C ILE A 195 14.47 18.19 46.12
N GLY A 196 13.39 17.99 45.36
CA GLY A 196 12.06 18.46 45.77
C GLY A 196 10.94 18.00 44.84
N GLU A 197 9.76 18.63 44.90
CA GLU A 197 8.79 18.53 43.79
C GLU A 197 9.25 19.40 42.61
N LYS A 198 9.89 20.55 42.89
CA LYS A 198 10.42 21.46 41.88
C LYS A 198 11.84 21.89 42.21
N VAL A 199 12.73 21.75 41.22
CA VAL A 199 14.15 22.09 41.34
C VAL A 199 14.55 23.04 40.21
N THR A 200 15.13 24.20 40.55
CA THR A 200 15.56 25.21 39.58
C THR A 200 17.01 25.60 39.78
N ASN A 201 17.80 25.64 38.71
CA ASN A 201 19.13 26.25 38.69
C ASN A 201 19.21 27.36 37.62
N THR A 202 19.32 28.61 38.05
CA THR A 202 19.69 29.77 37.21
C THR A 202 21.11 30.28 37.52
N GLY A 203 21.68 29.86 38.64
CA GLY A 203 23.04 30.18 39.08
C GLY A 203 24.11 29.20 38.56
N THR A 204 25.20 29.06 39.30
CA THR A 204 26.32 28.17 39.00
C THR A 204 26.41 27.05 40.04
N ILE A 205 26.59 25.81 39.57
CA ILE A 205 26.97 24.66 40.39
C ILE A 205 28.28 24.08 39.84
N ASN A 206 29.26 23.87 40.69
CA ASN A 206 30.60 23.41 40.32
C ASN A 206 31.05 22.26 41.24
N THR A 207 31.15 21.05 40.70
CA THR A 207 31.54 19.82 41.42
C THR A 207 32.69 19.10 40.70
N PRO A 208 33.95 19.60 40.76
CA PRO A 208 35.09 19.00 40.07
C PRO A 208 35.28 17.53 40.46
N LYS A 209 35.41 16.62 39.48
CA LYS A 209 35.46 15.16 39.66
C LYS A 209 34.30 14.53 40.46
N GLY A 210 33.28 15.32 40.79
CA GLY A 210 32.20 15.00 41.70
C GLY A 210 30.90 14.59 41.00
N THR A 211 29.78 14.70 41.71
CA THR A 211 28.44 14.54 41.11
C THR A 211 27.53 15.72 41.41
N THR A 212 26.90 16.30 40.39
CA THR A 212 25.73 17.17 40.56
C THR A 212 24.45 16.39 40.26
N ALA A 213 23.52 16.34 41.19
CA ALA A 213 22.23 15.66 41.09
C ALA A 213 21.07 16.67 41.24
N LEU A 214 20.17 16.72 40.27
CA LEU A 214 18.87 17.39 40.39
C LEU A 214 17.79 16.31 40.37
N ALA A 215 16.91 16.27 41.37
CA ALA A 215 15.89 15.23 41.48
C ALA A 215 14.49 15.80 41.78
N ALA A 216 13.50 15.41 40.97
CA ALA A 216 12.12 15.84 41.12
C ALA A 216 11.13 14.66 41.17
N GLY A 217 10.43 14.50 42.30
CA GLY A 217 9.49 13.39 42.50
C GLY A 217 8.90 13.38 43.90
N LYS A 218 8.25 12.28 44.29
CA LYS A 218 7.66 12.10 45.64
C LYS A 218 8.61 11.36 46.59
N THR A 219 9.39 10.42 46.05
CA THR A 219 10.39 9.66 46.80
C THR A 219 11.66 9.59 45.95
N VAL A 220 12.80 9.92 46.56
CA VAL A 220 14.11 10.01 45.90
C VAL A 220 15.14 9.29 46.76
N ASP A 221 15.85 8.36 46.14
CA ASP A 221 16.94 7.62 46.74
C ASP A 221 18.27 8.11 46.13
N LEU A 222 19.26 8.40 46.98
CA LEU A 222 20.65 8.64 46.56
C LEU A 222 21.54 7.48 47.05
N ASP A 223 22.12 6.70 46.14
CA ASP A 223 23.15 5.73 46.51
C ASP A 223 24.54 6.29 46.22
N PHE A 224 25.44 6.16 47.20
CA PHE A 224 26.81 6.68 47.17
C PHE A 224 27.76 5.50 46.98
N GLN A 225 27.83 5.01 45.74
CA GLN A 225 28.71 3.91 45.39
C GLN A 225 30.18 4.28 45.70
N GLY A 226 30.95 3.30 46.16
CA GLY A 226 32.33 3.49 46.62
C GLY A 226 33.34 3.92 45.54
N ASP A 227 32.89 4.08 44.30
CA ASP A 227 33.66 4.55 43.13
C ASP A 227 33.62 6.09 42.94
N GLY A 228 32.87 6.81 43.78
CA GLY A 228 32.71 8.26 43.69
C GLY A 228 31.73 8.71 42.61
N LEU A 229 30.73 7.90 42.27
CA LEU A 229 29.55 8.28 41.50
C LEU A 229 28.29 8.12 42.36
N VAL A 230 27.38 9.10 42.29
CA VAL A 230 26.07 8.99 42.94
C VAL A 230 25.04 8.45 41.95
N GLU A 231 24.33 7.38 42.34
CA GLU A 231 23.11 6.96 41.67
C GLU A 231 21.93 7.76 42.22
N VAL A 232 21.10 8.31 41.34
CA VAL A 232 19.93 9.12 41.68
C VAL A 232 18.70 8.40 41.15
N LYS A 233 17.79 7.99 42.04
CA LYS A 233 16.64 7.17 41.67
C LYS A 233 15.35 7.78 42.19
N VAL A 234 14.51 8.28 41.29
CA VAL A 234 13.17 8.75 41.63
C VAL A 234 12.22 7.56 41.62
N THR A 235 11.98 6.98 42.80
CA THR A 235 11.15 5.78 42.96
C THR A 235 9.67 6.11 42.79
N GLU A 236 9.15 7.10 43.53
CA GLU A 236 7.75 7.55 43.42
C GLU A 236 7.60 8.89 42.66
N ALA A 237 6.54 8.99 41.88
CA ALA A 237 6.23 10.16 41.07
C ALA A 237 5.49 11.24 41.88
N ALA A 238 5.83 12.52 41.66
CA ALA A 238 5.06 13.66 42.20
C ALA A 238 4.12 14.26 41.15
N LEU A 239 3.14 15.06 41.59
CA LEU A 239 2.13 15.61 40.68
C LEU A 239 2.74 16.60 39.67
N ASN A 240 3.57 17.54 40.12
CA ASN A 240 4.17 18.61 39.31
C ASN A 240 5.71 18.50 39.25
N ALA A 241 6.24 17.27 39.24
CA ALA A 241 7.68 17.00 39.20
C ALA A 241 8.38 17.76 38.07
N GLN A 242 9.25 18.71 38.41
CA GLN A 242 9.90 19.56 37.42
C GLN A 242 11.33 19.96 37.80
N ILE A 243 12.26 19.78 36.85
CA ILE A 243 13.63 20.30 36.88
C ILE A 243 13.77 21.37 35.79
N THR A 244 14.27 22.55 36.14
CA THR A 244 14.65 23.60 35.18
C THR A 244 16.10 24.02 35.38
N ASN A 245 16.94 23.85 34.36
CA ASN A 245 18.28 24.42 34.33
C ASN A 245 18.37 25.51 33.25
N GLN A 246 18.66 26.73 33.69
CA GLN A 246 18.97 27.90 32.85
C GLN A 246 20.39 28.42 33.14
N GLY A 247 20.98 28.02 34.28
CA GLY A 247 22.31 28.38 34.71
C GLY A 247 23.41 27.43 34.22
N ALA A 248 24.53 27.43 34.93
CA ALA A 248 25.67 26.58 34.65
C ALA A 248 25.78 25.42 35.66
N ILE A 249 26.10 24.23 35.17
CA ILE A 249 26.51 23.07 35.97
C ILE A 249 27.82 22.54 35.37
N GLN A 250 28.87 22.43 36.19
CA GLN A 250 30.19 21.97 35.77
C GLN A 250 30.73 20.89 36.71
N ALA A 251 30.90 19.68 36.18
CA ALA A 251 31.40 18.49 36.87
C ALA A 251 32.48 17.81 36.02
N ASP A 252 33.52 18.55 35.63
CA ASP A 252 34.61 18.02 34.80
C ASP A 252 35.30 16.83 35.50
N GLY A 253 35.47 15.71 34.80
CA GLY A 253 35.91 14.43 35.35
C GLY A 253 34.89 13.73 36.26
N GLY A 254 33.62 14.14 36.23
CA GLY A 254 32.55 13.68 37.11
C GLY A 254 31.22 13.43 36.38
N ARG A 255 30.11 13.50 37.12
CA ARG A 255 28.76 13.15 36.66
C ARG A 255 27.76 14.30 36.87
N VAL A 256 26.80 14.44 35.95
CA VAL A 256 25.59 15.23 36.18
C VAL A 256 24.35 14.38 35.91
N VAL A 257 23.43 14.33 36.87
CA VAL A 257 22.15 13.63 36.75
C VAL A 257 21.00 14.61 36.96
N MET A 258 20.01 14.57 36.08
CA MET A 258 18.70 15.20 36.26
C MET A 258 17.64 14.11 36.10
N SER A 259 16.92 13.74 37.18
CA SER A 259 15.85 12.74 37.11
C SER A 259 14.54 13.31 37.64
N ALA A 260 13.49 13.29 36.83
CA ALA A 260 12.19 13.86 37.14
C ALA A 260 11.05 12.90 36.78
N LYS A 261 10.20 12.54 37.74
CA LYS A 261 9.11 11.56 37.54
C LYS A 261 7.75 12.17 37.88
N ALA A 262 6.99 12.53 36.85
CA ALA A 262 5.64 13.07 36.99
C ALA A 262 4.58 11.96 37.04
N ALA A 263 3.58 12.13 37.92
CA ALA A 263 2.51 11.17 38.13
C ALA A 263 1.37 11.27 37.11
N ASN A 264 1.30 12.37 36.35
CA ASN A 264 0.22 12.67 35.41
C ASN A 264 0.75 12.79 33.97
N GLN A 265 0.02 12.21 33.00
CA GLN A 265 0.37 12.26 31.58
C GLN A 265 0.08 13.60 30.90
N LEU A 266 -0.60 14.53 31.59
CA LEU A 266 -0.99 15.86 31.11
C LEU A 266 0.06 16.98 31.34
N LEU A 267 1.32 16.64 31.70
CA LEU A 267 2.38 17.62 31.91
C LEU A 267 3.48 17.56 30.83
N ASP A 268 3.43 18.52 29.91
CA ASP A 268 4.24 18.59 28.69
C ASP A 268 5.76 18.78 28.89
N THR A 269 6.29 18.97 30.10
CA THR A 269 7.74 19.14 30.37
C THR A 269 8.10 18.90 31.83
N VAL A 270 8.89 17.86 32.09
CA VAL A 270 9.43 17.52 33.43
C VAL A 270 10.91 17.89 33.59
N ILE A 271 11.69 17.92 32.50
CA ILE A 271 13.05 18.48 32.49
C ILE A 271 13.14 19.53 31.39
N ASN A 272 13.60 20.73 31.76
CA ASN A 272 13.76 21.88 30.87
C ASN A 272 15.20 22.42 30.98
N GLN A 273 16.07 21.99 30.06
CA GLN A 273 17.50 22.26 30.08
C GLN A 273 17.90 23.25 28.96
N ASN A 274 17.91 24.53 29.33
CA ASN A 274 18.27 25.66 28.47
C ASN A 274 19.63 26.27 28.84
N GLY A 275 20.19 25.91 30.00
CA GLY A 275 21.49 26.36 30.48
C GLY A 275 22.66 25.56 29.91
N VAL A 276 23.78 25.55 30.62
CA VAL A 276 24.99 24.79 30.25
C VAL A 276 25.23 23.69 31.27
N VAL A 277 25.35 22.44 30.80
CA VAL A 277 25.81 21.31 31.59
C VAL A 277 27.12 20.78 30.97
N LYS A 278 28.17 20.71 31.79
CA LYS A 278 29.50 20.20 31.41
C LYS A 278 29.94 19.11 32.37
N ALA A 279 30.30 17.96 31.84
CA ALA A 279 31.02 16.90 32.54
C ALA A 279 32.14 16.39 31.63
N ARG A 280 33.14 17.24 31.37
CA ARG A 280 34.19 16.96 30.37
C ARG A 280 35.10 15.82 30.80
N GLY A 281 35.50 14.97 29.86
CA GLY A 281 36.41 13.85 30.11
C GLY A 281 37.83 14.32 30.43
N LEU A 282 38.35 13.88 31.58
CA LEU A 282 39.78 13.98 31.92
C LEU A 282 40.52 12.73 31.43
N ILE A 283 41.85 12.79 31.35
CA ILE A 283 42.69 11.67 30.89
C ILE A 283 42.44 10.38 31.70
N GLU A 284 42.12 10.51 32.98
CA GLU A 284 41.91 9.41 33.94
C GLU A 284 40.45 8.98 34.08
N ARG A 285 39.47 9.80 33.64
CA ARG A 285 38.03 9.56 33.87
C ARG A 285 37.16 10.27 32.84
N ASN A 286 36.41 9.49 32.06
CA ASN A 286 35.35 9.98 31.20
C ASN A 286 34.22 10.57 32.07
N GLY A 287 33.60 11.66 31.63
CA GLY A 287 32.44 12.24 32.32
C GLY A 287 31.10 11.76 31.75
N GLU A 288 30.04 11.92 32.53
CA GLU A 288 28.70 11.42 32.21
C GLU A 288 27.62 12.49 32.46
N ILE A 289 26.65 12.58 31.55
CA ILE A 289 25.42 13.36 31.71
C ILE A 289 24.21 12.43 31.54
N VAL A 290 23.27 12.47 32.49
CA VAL A 290 21.99 11.76 32.43
C VAL A 290 20.84 12.73 32.63
N LEU A 291 19.91 12.79 31.69
CA LEU A 291 18.61 13.47 31.82
C LEU A 291 17.52 12.42 31.66
N ASP A 292 16.74 12.14 32.70
CA ASP A 292 15.66 11.16 32.68
C ASP A 292 14.32 11.77 33.13
N GLY A 293 13.37 11.88 32.21
CA GLY A 293 11.98 12.28 32.48
C GLY A 293 11.05 11.13 32.85
N GLY A 294 11.55 9.89 32.92
CA GLY A 294 10.77 8.69 33.20
C GLY A 294 9.66 8.39 32.19
N ASP A 295 8.86 7.36 32.48
CA ASP A 295 7.92 6.73 31.54
C ASP A 295 6.78 7.63 31.04
N ASN A 296 6.54 8.77 31.71
CA ASN A 296 5.44 9.69 31.40
C ASN A 296 5.91 11.12 31.05
N GLY A 297 7.15 11.50 31.37
CA GLY A 297 7.60 12.88 31.27
C GLY A 297 8.29 13.24 29.95
N VAL A 298 8.26 14.52 29.60
CA VAL A 298 8.95 15.08 28.44
C VAL A 298 10.24 15.79 28.86
N VAL A 299 11.34 15.52 28.17
CA VAL A 299 12.62 16.21 28.33
C VAL A 299 12.85 17.17 27.18
N LYS A 300 12.99 18.46 27.49
CA LYS A 300 13.33 19.52 26.52
C LYS A 300 14.75 20.01 26.78
N VAL A 301 15.56 20.02 25.73
CA VAL A 301 16.91 20.60 25.73
C VAL A 301 16.96 21.69 24.67
N SER A 302 17.34 22.90 25.07
CA SER A 302 17.62 24.01 24.15
C SER A 302 19.00 24.65 24.38
N GLY A 303 19.70 24.21 25.44
CA GLY A 303 21.04 24.67 25.82
C GLY A 303 22.14 23.67 25.46
N THR A 304 23.21 23.66 26.25
CA THR A 304 24.40 22.82 26.00
C THR A 304 24.47 21.61 26.95
N LEU A 305 24.73 20.43 26.40
CA LEU A 305 25.19 19.24 27.13
C LEU A 305 26.57 18.85 26.56
N SER A 306 27.63 18.89 27.38
CA SER A 306 29.01 18.61 26.92
C SER A 306 29.73 17.62 27.84
N THR A 307 30.11 16.47 27.29
CA THR A 307 31.06 15.51 27.89
C THR A 307 32.36 15.42 27.09
N ASP A 308 32.72 16.50 26.39
CA ASP A 308 33.90 16.53 25.52
C ASP A 308 35.18 16.18 26.30
N GLY A 309 36.03 15.34 25.73
CA GLY A 309 37.15 14.72 26.44
C GLY A 309 38.53 15.12 25.94
N GLN A 310 39.47 15.28 26.87
CA GLN A 310 40.91 15.46 26.59
C GLN A 310 41.55 14.26 25.86
N ASN A 311 40.90 13.09 25.88
CA ASN A 311 41.28 11.93 25.07
C ASN A 311 40.06 11.35 24.36
N THR A 312 39.11 10.75 25.09
CA THR A 312 37.87 10.22 24.50
C THR A 312 36.67 10.99 25.05
N GLY A 313 35.68 11.29 24.20
CA GLY A 313 34.41 11.86 24.67
C GLY A 313 33.68 10.94 25.65
N GLY A 314 32.91 11.53 26.57
CA GLY A 314 32.15 10.80 27.58
C GLY A 314 30.79 10.29 27.11
N THR A 315 29.85 10.11 28.04
CA THR A 315 28.52 9.54 27.76
C THR A 315 27.41 10.55 28.05
N ILE A 316 26.45 10.71 27.14
CA ILE A 316 25.23 11.51 27.36
C ILE A 316 24.00 10.62 27.13
N ASN A 317 23.13 10.53 28.13
CA ASN A 317 21.85 9.83 28.07
C ASN A 317 20.71 10.84 28.27
N VAL A 318 19.72 10.85 27.37
CA VAL A 318 18.52 11.70 27.46
C VAL A 318 17.27 10.85 27.22
N THR A 319 16.50 10.54 28.26
CA THR A 319 15.37 9.61 28.22
C THR A 319 14.07 10.22 28.75
N GLY A 320 12.94 9.67 28.30
CA GLY A 320 11.59 10.05 28.77
C GLY A 320 10.51 9.49 27.85
N LYS A 321 9.23 9.81 28.12
CA LYS A 321 8.11 9.55 27.20
C LYS A 321 8.28 10.28 25.87
N ALA A 322 8.82 11.50 25.91
CA ALA A 322 9.25 12.21 24.71
C ALA A 322 10.52 13.02 24.97
N VAL A 323 11.36 13.15 23.95
CA VAL A 323 12.65 13.87 24.03
C VAL A 323 12.74 14.88 22.88
N GLN A 324 13.00 16.14 23.20
CA GLN A 324 13.01 17.24 22.23
C GLN A 324 14.32 18.03 22.35
N LEU A 325 15.20 17.90 21.35
CA LEU A 325 16.32 18.81 21.13
C LEU A 325 15.85 19.98 20.26
N ASN A 326 15.64 21.14 20.89
CA ASN A 326 15.12 22.34 20.26
C ASN A 326 16.20 23.08 19.45
N ASN A 327 15.78 24.05 18.62
CA ASN A 327 16.71 24.97 17.96
C ASN A 327 17.64 25.64 18.98
N GLY A 328 18.96 25.57 18.74
CA GLY A 328 20.00 26.03 19.66
C GLY A 328 20.61 24.94 20.55
N ALA A 329 20.01 23.74 20.63
CA ALA A 329 20.54 22.63 21.42
C ALA A 329 21.90 22.16 20.89
N ALA A 330 22.89 22.09 21.78
CA ALA A 330 24.24 21.62 21.48
C ALA A 330 24.61 20.46 22.39
N VAL A 331 24.49 19.24 21.87
CA VAL A 331 24.84 18.00 22.58
C VAL A 331 26.16 17.48 22.00
N THR A 332 27.19 17.33 22.83
CA THR A 332 28.51 16.94 22.35
C THR A 332 29.28 16.05 23.32
N ALA A 333 29.81 14.97 22.77
CA ALA A 333 30.69 14.00 23.39
C ALA A 333 31.87 13.76 22.45
N SER A 334 32.54 14.83 22.02
CA SER A 334 33.67 14.78 21.10
C SER A 334 34.98 14.61 21.88
N GLY A 335 36.05 14.12 21.23
CA GLY A 335 37.33 13.93 21.92
C GLY A 335 38.53 13.93 20.98
N GLU A 336 39.68 14.31 21.50
CA GLU A 336 40.95 14.43 20.76
C GLU A 336 41.38 13.13 20.08
N ALA A 337 41.14 12.00 20.74
CA ALA A 337 41.56 10.65 20.38
C ALA A 337 40.38 9.66 20.19
N GLY A 338 39.14 10.14 20.25
CA GLY A 338 37.95 9.36 19.96
C GLY A 338 36.65 10.03 20.40
N GLY A 339 35.56 9.76 19.67
CA GLY A 339 34.23 10.21 20.07
C GLY A 339 33.61 9.34 21.16
N GLY A 340 32.73 9.92 21.96
CA GLY A 340 31.97 9.26 23.02
C GLY A 340 30.64 8.66 22.55
N VAL A 341 29.69 8.52 23.48
CA VAL A 341 28.36 7.93 23.23
C VAL A 341 27.25 8.90 23.59
N ILE A 342 26.29 9.09 22.69
CA ILE A 342 25.11 9.94 22.90
C ILE A 342 23.85 9.13 22.59
N ASN A 343 22.98 8.95 23.60
CA ASN A 343 21.70 8.26 23.49
C ASN A 343 20.56 9.27 23.73
N ILE A 344 19.63 9.36 22.78
CA ILE A 344 18.49 10.28 22.81
C ILE A 344 17.21 9.47 22.58
N GLY A 345 16.39 9.34 23.62
CA GLY A 345 15.28 8.39 23.67
C GLY A 345 15.74 6.94 23.87
N ASN A 346 14.78 6.01 23.83
CA ASN A 346 15.03 4.56 23.89
C ASN A 346 13.96 3.78 23.10
N THR A 347 14.18 2.49 22.84
CA THR A 347 13.27 1.64 22.05
C THR A 347 12.14 0.99 22.87
N GLN A 348 12.02 1.28 24.17
CA GLN A 348 11.07 0.65 25.09
C GLN A 348 9.92 1.58 25.50
N THR A 349 10.24 2.76 26.03
CA THR A 349 9.28 3.68 26.68
C THR A 349 9.10 5.00 25.94
N THR A 350 10.10 5.49 25.21
CA THR A 350 9.99 6.74 24.44
C THR A 350 9.02 6.60 23.26
N ARG A 351 8.04 7.50 23.16
CA ARG A 351 7.05 7.57 22.07
C ARG A 351 7.43 8.57 20.99
N GLU A 352 8.15 9.63 21.34
CA GLU A 352 8.60 10.64 20.37
C GLU A 352 10.02 11.12 20.69
N THR A 353 10.89 11.15 19.67
CA THR A 353 12.20 11.81 19.75
C THR A 353 12.32 12.81 18.59
N HIS A 354 12.52 14.09 18.91
CA HIS A 354 12.60 15.18 17.93
C HIS A 354 13.95 15.91 18.00
N ILE A 355 14.62 16.04 16.85
CA ILE A 355 15.87 16.77 16.67
C ILE A 355 15.62 17.95 15.71
N ALA A 356 15.41 19.15 16.25
CA ALA A 356 15.07 20.33 15.45
C ALA A 356 16.20 20.76 14.50
N GLU A 357 15.86 21.52 13.45
CA GLU A 357 16.78 21.95 12.38
C GLU A 357 18.10 22.57 12.87
N ASN A 358 18.03 23.40 13.92
CA ASN A 358 19.20 24.09 14.47
C ASN A 358 19.67 23.45 15.79
N ALA A 359 19.32 22.18 16.03
CA ALA A 359 19.96 21.33 17.03
C ALA A 359 21.18 20.62 16.44
N SER A 360 22.18 20.34 17.28
CA SER A 360 23.37 19.58 16.86
C SER A 360 23.81 18.55 17.89
N VAL A 361 24.15 17.37 17.39
CA VAL A 361 24.62 16.21 18.15
C VAL A 361 25.98 15.78 17.57
N ASN A 362 27.05 15.83 18.37
CA ASN A 362 28.42 15.65 17.88
C ASN A 362 29.19 14.63 18.75
N ALA A 363 29.69 13.56 18.12
CA ALA A 363 30.55 12.55 18.75
C ALA A 363 31.84 12.38 17.91
N ILE A 364 32.57 13.49 17.73
CA ILE A 364 33.66 13.62 16.76
C ILE A 364 34.98 13.11 17.35
N ALA A 365 35.78 12.39 16.56
CA ALA A 365 37.20 12.17 16.84
C ALA A 365 38.03 13.32 16.24
N LEU A 366 38.37 14.31 17.06
CA LEU A 366 38.84 15.62 16.59
C LEU A 366 40.18 15.54 15.83
N ASN A 367 41.14 14.78 16.33
CA ASN A 367 42.49 14.70 15.74
C ASN A 367 42.93 13.26 15.41
N ARG A 368 42.63 12.28 16.26
CA ARG A 368 43.00 10.87 16.05
C ARG A 368 41.93 9.90 16.58
N GLY A 369 42.05 8.64 16.18
CA GLY A 369 41.17 7.57 16.66
C GLY A 369 39.77 7.58 16.04
N ASN A 370 38.91 6.67 16.49
CA ASN A 370 37.61 6.46 15.86
C ASN A 370 36.55 7.39 16.44
N ALA A 371 35.66 7.88 15.58
CA ALA A 371 34.52 8.68 16.02
C ALA A 371 33.47 7.82 16.75
N GLY A 372 32.59 8.48 17.50
CA GLY A 372 31.75 7.87 18.52
C GLY A 372 30.47 7.23 18.01
N SER A 373 29.47 7.15 18.89
CA SER A 373 28.13 6.64 18.56
C SER A 373 27.04 7.64 18.94
N ILE A 374 26.10 7.88 18.02
CA ILE A 374 24.90 8.69 18.26
C ILE A 374 23.67 7.83 17.97
N ASN A 375 22.86 7.56 18.98
CA ASN A 375 21.64 6.75 18.88
C ASN A 375 20.42 7.65 19.16
N VAL A 376 19.52 7.78 18.18
CA VAL A 376 18.29 8.57 18.24
C VAL A 376 17.11 7.61 18.12
N LEU A 377 16.44 7.35 19.24
CA LEU A 377 15.60 6.17 19.42
C LEU A 377 14.18 6.56 19.85
N ALA A 378 13.20 5.81 19.38
CA ALA A 378 11.87 5.71 20.00
C ALA A 378 11.34 4.27 19.87
N ASN A 379 10.19 3.99 20.47
CA ASN A 379 9.65 2.64 20.56
C ASN A 379 9.38 1.98 19.19
N MET A 380 9.76 0.70 19.04
CA MET A 380 9.65 -0.03 17.76
C MET A 380 8.22 -0.46 17.39
N ASN A 381 7.25 -0.35 18.31
CA ASN A 381 5.86 -0.76 18.08
C ASN A 381 4.93 0.42 17.74
N ASN A 382 5.24 1.65 18.20
CA ASN A 382 4.43 2.85 17.97
C ASN A 382 5.15 4.20 18.21
N GLY A 383 6.48 4.20 18.25
CA GLY A 383 7.28 5.41 18.46
C GLY A 383 7.67 6.11 17.16
N THR A 384 7.90 7.42 17.24
CA THR A 384 8.32 8.24 16.10
C THR A 384 9.64 8.96 16.38
N VAL A 385 10.59 8.86 15.46
CA VAL A 385 11.81 9.68 15.41
C VAL A 385 11.67 10.73 14.31
N ASN A 386 11.90 12.00 14.66
CA ASN A 386 11.84 13.15 13.75
C ASN A 386 13.20 13.85 13.72
N VAL A 387 13.93 13.80 12.61
CA VAL A 387 15.27 14.42 12.48
C VAL A 387 15.29 15.50 11.41
N ALA A 388 15.54 16.73 11.83
CA ALA A 388 15.83 17.88 10.97
C ALA A 388 17.22 18.49 11.24
N GLY A 389 17.82 18.21 12.40
CA GLY A 389 19.10 18.77 12.83
C GLY A 389 20.36 18.04 12.34
N LYS A 390 21.49 18.36 12.96
CA LYS A 390 22.81 17.77 12.64
C LYS A 390 23.14 16.58 13.56
N LEU A 391 23.41 15.40 12.99
CA LEU A 391 23.99 14.24 13.69
C LEU A 391 25.38 13.93 13.11
N ASN A 392 26.43 13.94 13.93
CA ASN A 392 27.81 14.00 13.43
C ASN A 392 28.80 13.16 14.23
N ALA A 393 29.21 12.03 13.67
CA ALA A 393 30.21 11.10 14.20
C ALA A 393 31.37 10.94 13.19
N THR A 394 32.03 12.06 12.87
CA THR A 394 33.12 12.14 11.87
C THR A 394 34.52 11.95 12.46
N ALA A 395 35.42 11.41 11.64
CA ALA A 395 36.86 11.37 11.86
C ALA A 395 37.57 12.21 10.77
N PRO A 396 37.57 13.56 10.89
CA PRO A 396 38.09 14.48 9.87
C PRO A 396 39.61 14.37 9.62
N ASN A 397 40.35 13.77 10.55
CA ASN A 397 41.80 13.63 10.50
C ASN A 397 42.20 12.15 10.35
N THR A 398 42.52 11.43 11.43
CA THR A 398 42.96 10.02 11.37
C THR A 398 42.05 9.11 12.20
N GLY A 399 41.81 7.90 11.70
CA GLY A 399 40.88 6.93 12.30
C GLY A 399 39.61 6.72 11.46
N ASN A 400 38.71 5.86 11.94
CA ASN A 400 37.46 5.50 11.25
C ASN A 400 36.27 6.34 11.73
N GLY A 401 35.27 6.44 10.86
CA GLY A 401 34.01 7.11 11.15
C GLY A 401 33.14 6.32 12.13
N GLY A 402 32.24 7.03 12.80
CA GLY A 402 31.44 6.49 13.90
C GLY A 402 30.12 5.88 13.46
N LYS A 403 29.32 5.45 14.44
CA LYS A 403 27.96 4.97 14.23
C LYS A 403 26.95 6.09 14.44
N ILE A 404 25.98 6.20 13.53
CA ILE A 404 24.73 6.92 13.79
C ILE A 404 23.60 5.91 13.67
N GLU A 405 22.62 5.95 14.56
CA GLU A 405 21.43 5.12 14.52
C GLU A 405 20.19 5.98 14.72
N THR A 406 19.19 5.78 13.86
CA THR A 406 17.83 6.31 13.99
C THR A 406 16.86 5.14 13.93
N SER A 407 16.22 4.79 15.04
CA SER A 407 15.41 3.55 15.16
C SER A 407 14.11 3.78 15.91
N SER A 408 12.97 3.49 15.29
CA SER A 408 11.62 3.58 15.85
C SER A 408 10.57 3.11 14.85
N ALA A 409 9.34 2.79 15.30
CA ALA A 409 8.28 2.28 14.41
C ALA A 409 8.08 3.12 13.12
N HIS A 410 8.13 4.44 13.26
CA HIS A 410 8.09 5.41 12.15
C HIS A 410 9.27 6.39 12.27
N ILE A 411 9.85 6.81 11.14
CA ILE A 411 11.00 7.74 11.10
C ILE A 411 10.75 8.80 10.04
N ASN A 412 10.86 10.08 10.39
CA ASN A 412 10.81 11.19 9.43
C ASN A 412 12.16 11.92 9.42
N ILE A 413 12.80 12.00 8.24
CA ILE A 413 14.04 12.76 8.02
C ILE A 413 13.75 13.93 7.08
N ALA A 414 13.93 15.16 7.56
CA ALA A 414 13.73 16.37 6.76
C ALA A 414 14.97 16.71 5.93
N ASP A 415 14.78 17.40 4.79
CA ASP A 415 15.87 17.82 3.88
C ASP A 415 16.94 18.72 4.53
N SER A 416 16.63 19.34 5.66
CA SER A 416 17.58 20.14 6.44
C SER A 416 18.57 19.31 7.28
N ALA A 417 18.30 18.01 7.46
CA ALA A 417 19.06 17.11 8.29
C ALA A 417 20.50 16.91 7.77
N LYS A 418 21.47 16.99 8.69
CA LYS A 418 22.91 16.95 8.35
C LYS A 418 23.57 15.80 9.07
N ILE A 419 23.48 14.63 8.44
CA ILE A 419 24.03 13.38 8.95
C ILE A 419 25.43 13.16 8.39
N SER A 420 26.41 12.82 9.24
CA SER A 420 27.74 12.42 8.75
C SER A 420 28.46 11.44 9.68
N THR A 421 29.02 10.40 9.06
CA THR A 421 29.93 9.40 9.64
C THR A 421 31.25 9.35 8.85
N GLN A 422 31.59 10.41 8.12
CA GLN A 422 32.74 10.45 7.21
C GLN A 422 34.07 10.30 7.95
N ALA A 423 34.99 9.52 7.36
CA ALA A 423 36.39 9.53 7.71
C ALA A 423 37.22 9.99 6.50
N LYS A 424 38.23 10.83 6.73
CA LYS A 424 39.07 11.38 5.65
C LYS A 424 40.19 10.42 5.22
N HIS A 425 40.73 9.67 6.18
CA HIS A 425 41.91 8.79 6.00
C HIS A 425 41.71 7.38 6.59
N GLY A 426 40.47 7.03 6.95
CA GLY A 426 40.05 5.70 7.36
C GLY A 426 38.73 5.32 6.69
N ASN A 427 38.08 4.27 7.15
CA ASN A 427 36.77 3.87 6.63
C ASN A 427 35.69 4.83 7.16
N SER A 428 34.83 5.36 6.27
CA SER A 428 33.56 5.97 6.67
C SER A 428 32.77 5.00 7.55
N GLY A 429 32.13 5.52 8.59
CA GLY A 429 31.20 4.75 9.41
C GLY A 429 29.84 4.60 8.72
N THR A 430 28.83 4.20 9.48
CA THR A 430 27.48 3.88 8.95
C THR A 430 26.39 4.58 9.74
N TRP A 431 25.48 5.22 9.01
CA TRP A 431 24.16 5.60 9.53
C TRP A 431 23.19 4.44 9.32
N PHE A 432 22.62 3.93 10.41
CA PHE A 432 21.57 2.93 10.43
C PHE A 432 20.20 3.60 10.59
N ILE A 433 19.24 3.19 9.76
CA ILE A 433 17.84 3.63 9.81
C ILE A 433 17.00 2.35 10.00
N ASP A 434 16.33 2.21 11.16
CA ASP A 434 15.57 1.00 11.52
C ASP A 434 14.09 1.31 11.81
N PRO A 435 13.20 1.26 10.78
CA PRO A 435 11.75 1.45 10.89
C PRO A 435 10.96 0.17 10.60
N VAL A 436 9.62 0.21 10.66
CA VAL A 436 8.79 -0.95 10.26
C VAL A 436 8.68 -1.10 8.75
N ASP A 437 8.47 0.00 8.02
CA ASP A 437 8.58 0.12 6.56
C ASP A 437 9.44 1.36 6.26
N PHE A 438 9.99 1.49 5.03
CA PHE A 438 10.66 2.73 4.64
C PHE A 438 10.40 3.13 3.18
N THR A 439 9.96 4.37 2.97
CA THR A 439 9.61 4.94 1.67
C THR A 439 10.49 6.15 1.37
N ILE A 440 11.38 6.03 0.39
CA ILE A 440 12.12 7.17 -0.17
C ILE A 440 11.25 7.81 -1.26
N ALA A 441 10.77 9.03 -1.05
CA ALA A 441 9.90 9.72 -2.02
C ALA A 441 10.04 11.25 -1.94
N ALA A 442 9.91 11.94 -3.07
CA ALA A 442 9.98 13.41 -3.15
C ALA A 442 8.83 14.11 -2.39
N THR A 443 7.72 13.41 -2.18
CA THR A 443 6.58 13.87 -1.37
C THR A 443 5.95 12.69 -0.64
N GLY A 444 5.71 12.81 0.67
CA GLY A 444 5.00 11.79 1.46
C GLY A 444 5.80 10.52 1.76
N GLY A 445 7.13 10.55 1.57
CA GLY A 445 8.05 9.53 2.06
C GLY A 445 8.70 9.92 3.38
N ASP A 446 9.39 8.95 3.99
CA ASP A 446 10.14 9.06 5.24
C ASP A 446 11.46 9.86 5.07
N ILE A 447 11.98 9.90 3.84
CA ILE A 447 13.11 10.74 3.39
C ILE A 447 12.98 11.04 1.88
N THR A 448 13.53 12.16 1.42
CA THR A 448 13.66 12.42 -0.04
C THR A 448 14.91 11.74 -0.62
N GLY A 449 14.89 11.44 -1.92
CA GLY A 449 16.06 10.94 -2.63
C GLY A 449 17.22 11.94 -2.62
N THR A 450 16.91 13.24 -2.58
CA THR A 450 17.90 14.32 -2.41
C THR A 450 18.59 14.27 -1.04
N ALA A 451 17.84 14.17 0.06
CA ALA A 451 18.41 14.09 1.40
C ALA A 451 19.26 12.82 1.61
N LEU A 452 18.79 11.67 1.08
CA LEU A 452 19.56 10.42 1.11
C LEU A 452 20.84 10.50 0.26
N SER A 453 20.79 11.15 -0.92
CA SER A 453 21.97 11.42 -1.75
C SER A 453 23.01 12.27 -1.01
N VAL A 454 22.58 13.31 -0.29
CA VAL A 454 23.47 14.13 0.55
C VAL A 454 24.06 13.31 1.70
N ALA A 455 23.28 12.44 2.35
CA ALA A 455 23.81 11.55 3.39
C ALA A 455 24.88 10.58 2.86
N LEU A 456 24.72 10.05 1.64
CA LEU A 456 25.69 9.15 0.99
C LEU A 456 27.00 9.85 0.57
N THR A 457 27.05 11.19 0.46
CA THR A 457 28.36 11.90 0.34
C THR A 457 29.13 11.91 1.68
N ASN A 458 28.43 11.69 2.79
CA ASN A 458 28.88 11.93 4.15
C ASN A 458 29.05 10.66 4.99
N GLY A 459 28.88 9.46 4.41
CA GLY A 459 29.03 8.17 5.09
C GLY A 459 28.40 7.01 4.32
N ASN A 460 28.48 5.80 4.86
CA ASN A 460 27.65 4.68 4.41
C ASN A 460 26.25 4.80 5.05
N VAL A 461 25.22 4.31 4.36
CA VAL A 461 23.84 4.27 4.88
C VAL A 461 23.30 2.85 4.79
N LYS A 462 22.76 2.33 5.90
CA LYS A 462 21.95 1.11 5.91
C LYS A 462 20.52 1.44 6.34
N ILE A 463 19.56 1.23 5.45
CA ILE A 463 18.14 1.17 5.77
C ILE A 463 17.82 -0.31 6.05
N GLN A 464 17.22 -0.60 7.19
CA GLN A 464 16.93 -1.96 7.66
C GLN A 464 15.52 -2.01 8.24
N THR A 465 14.56 -2.66 7.59
CA THR A 465 13.19 -2.73 8.14
C THR A 465 13.03 -3.86 9.16
N GLY A 466 12.20 -3.61 10.18
CA GLY A 466 11.89 -4.53 11.27
C GLY A 466 10.58 -5.31 11.08
N THR A 467 10.14 -5.97 12.16
CA THR A 467 8.89 -6.76 12.17
C THR A 467 7.65 -5.88 12.17
N ALA A 468 6.93 -5.87 11.06
CA ALA A 468 5.54 -5.41 10.97
C ALA A 468 4.56 -6.34 11.71
N SER A 469 3.35 -5.85 12.00
CA SER A 469 2.28 -6.73 12.49
C SER A 469 1.74 -7.57 11.32
N ALA A 470 1.78 -8.90 11.45
CA ALA A 470 1.65 -9.86 10.34
C ALA A 470 0.22 -10.05 9.77
N THR A 471 -0.50 -8.96 9.50
CA THR A 471 -1.90 -8.95 9.05
C THR A 471 -2.10 -8.49 7.60
N CYS A 472 -1.03 -8.09 6.88
CA CYS A 472 -1.12 -7.51 5.54
C CYS A 472 -0.64 -8.43 4.40
N THR A 473 -1.45 -9.46 4.08
CA THR A 473 -1.27 -10.33 2.91
C THR A 473 -1.96 -9.78 1.66
N GLY A 474 -1.26 -9.01 0.83
CA GLY A 474 -1.78 -8.57 -0.48
C GLY A 474 -1.04 -7.40 -1.15
N SER A 475 -1.44 -7.07 -2.37
CA SER A 475 -0.78 -6.09 -3.26
C SER A 475 -1.03 -4.61 -2.91
N THR A 476 -1.87 -4.31 -1.92
CA THR A 476 -2.31 -2.95 -1.57
C THR A 476 -1.53 -2.36 -0.38
N CYS A 477 -0.32 -2.85 -0.13
CA CYS A 477 0.50 -2.45 1.01
C CYS A 477 1.49 -1.35 0.60
N GLY A 478 1.12 -0.09 0.81
CA GLY A 478 2.02 1.05 0.59
C GLY A 478 1.51 2.31 1.30
N ALA A 479 2.44 3.09 1.87
CA ALA A 479 2.32 4.47 2.36
C ALA A 479 1.17 4.87 3.32
N GLY A 480 0.27 3.95 3.71
CA GLY A 480 -0.98 4.34 4.39
C GLY A 480 -1.58 3.33 5.38
N ASN A 481 -0.84 2.30 5.79
CA ASN A 481 -1.31 1.34 6.79
C ASN A 481 -0.37 1.26 7.99
N SER A 482 -0.86 1.61 9.19
CA SER A 482 -0.06 1.79 10.41
C SER A 482 0.62 0.52 10.95
N ALA A 483 0.29 -0.66 10.42
CA ALA A 483 0.91 -1.93 10.80
C ALA A 483 2.22 -2.24 10.02
N GLY A 484 2.42 -1.59 8.87
CA GLY A 484 3.49 -1.85 7.90
C GLY A 484 3.52 -3.26 7.32
N ASN A 485 4.62 -3.63 6.65
CA ASN A 485 4.83 -5.00 6.15
C ASN A 485 6.30 -5.50 6.16
N GLY A 486 7.28 -4.65 6.49
CA GLY A 486 8.70 -4.96 6.39
C GLY A 486 9.31 -4.63 5.03
N ASP A 487 8.68 -3.79 4.21
CA ASP A 487 9.11 -3.48 2.84
C ASP A 487 9.89 -2.15 2.74
N ILE A 488 10.75 -2.05 1.72
CA ILE A 488 11.42 -0.80 1.33
C ILE A 488 10.93 -0.36 -0.06
N PHE A 489 10.62 0.92 -0.23
CA PHE A 489 10.17 1.53 -1.49
C PHE A 489 11.10 2.67 -1.91
N VAL A 490 11.61 2.63 -3.14
CA VAL A 490 12.44 3.69 -3.74
C VAL A 490 11.65 4.36 -4.86
N ASN A 491 10.97 5.46 -4.50
CA ASN A 491 10.04 6.20 -5.37
C ASN A 491 10.59 7.57 -5.80
N ASP A 492 11.84 7.90 -5.44
CA ASP A 492 12.56 9.12 -5.81
C ASP A 492 14.03 8.81 -6.14
N VAL A 493 14.67 9.69 -6.91
CA VAL A 493 16.00 9.47 -7.50
C VAL A 493 17.09 9.63 -6.43
N ILE A 494 17.97 8.64 -6.33
CA ILE A 494 19.14 8.69 -5.42
C ILE A 494 20.42 8.69 -6.27
N ALA A 495 21.33 9.63 -6.02
CA ALA A 495 22.60 9.76 -6.74
C ALA A 495 23.79 9.83 -5.78
N TRP A 496 24.79 8.96 -5.96
CA TRP A 496 25.98 8.92 -5.10
C TRP A 496 27.25 8.52 -5.88
N ALA A 497 28.41 8.97 -5.40
CA ALA A 497 29.71 8.82 -6.08
C ALA A 497 30.75 8.03 -5.27
N ALA A 498 30.43 7.68 -4.03
CA ALA A 498 31.27 6.98 -3.06
C ALA A 498 30.39 6.44 -1.92
N ASN A 499 30.97 5.60 -1.05
CA ASN A 499 30.29 4.91 0.05
C ASN A 499 29.23 3.88 -0.42
N ASN A 500 28.76 3.06 0.52
CA ASN A 500 27.80 1.99 0.29
C ASN A 500 26.40 2.37 0.77
N LEU A 501 25.41 2.13 -0.09
CA LEU A 501 23.98 2.09 0.26
C LEU A 501 23.58 0.63 0.46
N THR A 502 23.11 0.28 1.66
CA THR A 502 22.46 -1.01 1.93
C THR A 502 20.97 -0.80 2.13
N LEU A 503 20.15 -1.47 1.33
CA LEU A 503 18.72 -1.63 1.56
C LEU A 503 18.50 -3.05 2.08
N SER A 504 17.92 -3.18 3.27
CA SER A 504 17.80 -4.44 4.00
C SER A 504 16.38 -4.67 4.46
N ALA A 505 15.54 -5.20 3.57
CA ALA A 505 14.14 -5.41 3.84
C ALA A 505 13.89 -6.69 4.65
N TYR A 506 13.07 -6.59 5.70
CA TYR A 506 12.45 -7.73 6.37
C TYR A 506 11.67 -8.60 5.35
N ARG A 507 11.06 -7.97 4.36
CA ARG A 507 10.37 -8.60 3.22
C ARG A 507 10.92 -8.12 1.87
N ASN A 508 10.23 -7.27 1.11
CA ASN A 508 10.59 -6.94 -0.27
C ASN A 508 11.28 -5.57 -0.42
N ILE A 509 12.00 -5.37 -1.53
CA ILE A 509 12.51 -4.07 -1.96
C ILE A 509 11.88 -3.72 -3.32
N ASN A 510 11.25 -2.57 -3.44
CA ASN A 510 10.68 -2.07 -4.70
C ASN A 510 11.49 -0.86 -5.18
N ILE A 511 12.06 -0.96 -6.40
CA ILE A 511 12.87 0.09 -7.04
C ILE A 511 12.08 0.65 -8.21
N ASP A 512 11.21 1.61 -7.90
CA ASP A 512 10.29 2.25 -8.84
C ASP A 512 10.83 3.59 -9.39
N SER A 513 11.98 4.08 -8.86
CA SER A 513 12.73 5.25 -9.34
C SER A 513 14.24 4.99 -9.42
N ILE A 514 14.96 5.85 -10.15
CA ILE A 514 16.32 5.60 -10.63
C ILE A 514 17.36 5.66 -9.50
N LEU A 515 18.20 4.64 -9.43
CA LEU A 515 19.44 4.65 -8.64
C LEU A 515 20.62 5.03 -9.54
N ASN A 516 21.43 6.00 -9.11
CA ASN A 516 22.57 6.55 -9.84
C ASN A 516 23.86 6.47 -9.02
N GLY A 517 24.43 5.26 -8.93
CA GLY A 517 25.77 5.06 -8.40
C GLY A 517 26.85 5.39 -9.44
N SER A 518 27.91 6.06 -9.02
CA SER A 518 29.05 6.45 -9.84
C SER A 518 30.36 6.38 -9.06
N GLY A 519 31.52 6.54 -9.71
CA GLY A 519 32.82 6.59 -9.02
C GLY A 519 33.14 5.31 -8.25
N SER A 520 33.09 5.36 -6.91
CA SER A 520 33.27 4.22 -6.00
C SER A 520 32.02 3.87 -5.19
N ALA A 521 30.85 4.33 -5.65
CA ALA A 521 29.54 3.98 -5.10
C ALA A 521 29.31 2.47 -5.09
N LYS A 522 28.67 1.97 -4.03
CA LYS A 522 28.23 0.58 -3.91
C LYS A 522 26.77 0.46 -3.48
N LEU A 523 26.14 -0.65 -3.87
CA LEU A 523 24.78 -1.02 -3.52
C LEU A 523 24.73 -2.46 -3.01
N ALA A 524 24.03 -2.68 -1.89
CA ALA A 524 23.70 -4.00 -1.37
C ALA A 524 22.18 -4.13 -1.14
N LEU A 525 21.57 -5.19 -1.68
CA LEU A 525 20.15 -5.50 -1.52
C LEU A 525 19.97 -6.78 -0.69
N GLU A 526 19.67 -6.62 0.60
CA GLU A 526 19.32 -7.73 1.49
C GLU A 526 17.79 -7.84 1.56
N VAL A 527 17.22 -8.92 1.02
CA VAL A 527 15.76 -9.16 0.94
C VAL A 527 15.33 -10.31 1.85
N GLY A 528 14.06 -10.31 2.26
CA GLY A 528 13.46 -11.37 3.05
C GLY A 528 14.09 -11.60 4.42
N GLN A 529 14.76 -10.59 4.99
CA GLN A 529 15.57 -10.71 6.21
C GLN A 529 14.74 -11.09 7.46
N GLY A 530 13.41 -11.09 7.38
CA GLY A 530 12.51 -11.61 8.40
C GLY A 530 12.39 -13.12 8.49
N ALA A 531 12.92 -13.86 7.51
CA ALA A 531 12.90 -15.32 7.45
C ALA A 531 14.28 -15.90 7.07
N LEU A 532 14.45 -17.20 7.23
CA LEU A 532 15.60 -17.93 6.68
C LEU A 532 15.53 -17.93 5.14
N ALA A 533 16.64 -18.21 4.46
CA ALA A 533 16.73 -18.25 2.99
C ALA A 533 15.94 -19.42 2.38
N ALA A 534 15.90 -20.57 3.07
CA ALA A 534 15.26 -21.78 2.59
C ALA A 534 13.72 -21.62 2.55
N GLY A 535 13.16 -21.63 1.33
CA GLY A 535 11.72 -21.42 1.10
C GLY A 535 11.26 -19.96 1.16
N ASN A 536 12.19 -19.01 1.21
CA ASN A 536 11.88 -17.58 1.18
C ASN A 536 11.42 -17.16 -0.23
N THR A 537 10.29 -16.48 -0.30
CA THR A 537 9.70 -15.97 -1.56
C THR A 537 9.80 -14.45 -1.70
N SER A 538 10.51 -13.79 -0.78
CA SER A 538 10.78 -12.35 -0.86
C SER A 538 11.80 -12.04 -1.95
N ASP A 539 11.65 -10.91 -2.63
CA ASP A 539 12.51 -10.52 -3.75
C ASP A 539 12.71 -9.00 -3.78
N TYR A 540 13.60 -8.53 -4.65
CA TYR A 540 13.64 -7.14 -5.08
C TYR A 540 13.08 -7.00 -6.50
N VAL A 541 12.25 -5.99 -6.70
CA VAL A 541 11.59 -5.70 -7.98
C VAL A 541 12.18 -4.42 -8.56
N VAL A 542 12.69 -4.50 -9.79
CA VAL A 542 13.32 -3.38 -10.49
C VAL A 542 12.40 -2.89 -11.61
N ARG A 543 11.86 -1.67 -11.48
CA ARG A 543 11.06 -1.00 -12.52
C ARG A 543 11.75 0.24 -13.10
N ALA A 544 12.74 0.78 -12.40
CA ALA A 544 13.62 1.84 -12.87
C ALA A 544 15.09 1.40 -12.82
N ALA A 545 15.92 1.99 -13.69
CA ALA A 545 17.31 1.58 -13.86
C ALA A 545 18.19 1.78 -12.60
N VAL A 546 19.13 0.87 -12.39
CA VAL A 546 20.10 0.91 -11.28
C VAL A 546 21.51 1.06 -11.84
N ASN A 547 21.86 2.30 -12.21
CA ASN A 547 23.18 2.61 -12.76
C ASN A 547 24.25 2.44 -11.68
N LEU A 548 25.33 1.73 -12.00
CA LEU A 548 26.43 1.43 -11.07
C LEU A 548 27.79 1.42 -11.81
N PRO A 549 28.89 1.83 -11.16
CA PRO A 549 30.23 1.75 -11.75
C PRO A 549 30.68 0.29 -11.89
N ALA A 550 31.43 -0.03 -12.95
CA ALA A 550 31.93 -1.37 -13.23
C ALA A 550 32.82 -1.95 -12.11
N GLY A 551 32.82 -3.28 -11.98
CA GLY A 551 33.53 -4.02 -10.94
C GLY A 551 32.64 -4.42 -9.75
N ASN A 552 33.26 -4.76 -8.61
CA ASN A 552 32.58 -5.42 -7.49
C ASN A 552 31.81 -4.43 -6.59
N ASN A 553 30.76 -3.82 -7.15
CA ASN A 553 30.00 -2.72 -6.56
C ASN A 553 28.51 -3.05 -6.30
N PHE A 554 28.06 -4.25 -6.67
CA PHE A 554 26.72 -4.76 -6.39
C PHE A 554 26.76 -6.07 -5.60
N SER A 555 25.87 -6.21 -4.61
CA SER A 555 25.65 -7.47 -3.91
C SER A 555 24.18 -7.68 -3.51
N THR A 556 23.79 -8.95 -3.37
CA THR A 556 22.46 -9.36 -2.90
C THR A 556 22.55 -10.37 -1.77
N ARG A 557 21.48 -10.50 -1.00
CA ARG A 557 21.32 -11.49 0.06
C ARG A 557 19.84 -11.85 0.23
N LEU A 558 19.49 -13.13 0.29
CA LEU A 558 18.13 -13.60 0.56
C LEU A 558 18.08 -14.27 1.93
N GLY A 559 17.20 -13.81 2.81
CA GLY A 559 17.03 -14.37 4.16
C GLY A 559 18.13 -13.98 5.16
N SER A 560 17.82 -14.11 6.45
CA SER A 560 18.68 -13.71 7.57
C SER A 560 19.93 -14.58 7.77
N ASP A 561 19.93 -15.80 7.25
CA ASP A 561 21.04 -16.76 7.25
C ASP A 561 21.71 -16.92 5.88
N GLY A 562 21.13 -16.36 4.81
CA GLY A 562 21.64 -16.50 3.45
C GLY A 562 23.02 -15.88 3.25
N ALA A 563 23.79 -16.45 2.32
CA ALA A 563 25.08 -15.93 1.91
C ALA A 563 24.94 -14.63 1.09
N VAL A 564 25.97 -13.77 1.16
CA VAL A 564 26.05 -12.56 0.31
C VAL A 564 26.61 -12.93 -1.06
N THR A 565 25.76 -12.78 -2.09
CA THR A 565 26.15 -12.92 -3.49
C THR A 565 26.78 -11.60 -3.95
N ASN A 566 28.05 -11.62 -4.34
CA ASN A 566 28.73 -10.46 -4.93
C ASN A 566 28.72 -10.61 -6.46
N TYR A 567 28.47 -9.50 -7.17
CA TYR A 567 28.39 -9.46 -8.63
C TYR A 567 29.49 -8.57 -9.21
N THR A 568 30.05 -8.99 -10.35
CA THR A 568 30.83 -8.10 -11.20
C THR A 568 29.87 -7.23 -12.01
N VAL A 569 29.86 -5.94 -11.74
CA VAL A 569 29.10 -4.96 -12.54
C VAL A 569 29.81 -4.75 -13.88
N ILE A 570 29.05 -4.89 -14.96
CA ILE A 570 29.48 -4.71 -16.36
C ILE A 570 28.83 -3.44 -16.89
N THR A 571 29.62 -2.61 -17.58
CA THR A 571 29.16 -1.41 -18.30
C THR A 571 29.74 -1.31 -19.71
N ASP A 572 30.29 -2.41 -20.24
CA ASP A 572 31.04 -2.44 -21.49
C ASP A 572 30.75 -3.71 -22.30
N LEU A 573 30.76 -3.60 -23.62
CA LEU A 573 30.48 -4.69 -24.56
C LEU A 573 31.61 -5.73 -24.61
N GLY A 574 32.86 -5.28 -24.48
CA GLY A 574 34.06 -6.06 -24.75
C GLY A 574 34.52 -5.99 -26.20
N VAL A 575 35.44 -6.89 -26.56
CA VAL A 575 36.02 -7.00 -27.90
C VAL A 575 35.99 -8.45 -28.42
N VAL A 576 36.21 -8.64 -29.72
CA VAL A 576 36.37 -10.00 -30.27
C VAL A 576 37.58 -10.71 -29.64
N ASN A 577 37.38 -11.93 -29.13
CA ASN A 577 38.32 -12.68 -28.28
C ASN A 577 38.68 -11.97 -26.94
N ASP A 578 37.73 -11.30 -26.29
CA ASP A 578 37.94 -10.71 -24.96
C ASP A 578 38.41 -11.74 -23.93
N THR A 579 39.52 -11.44 -23.22
CA THR A 579 40.10 -12.29 -22.17
C THR A 579 39.86 -11.74 -20.76
N SER A 580 39.11 -10.65 -20.62
CA SER A 580 38.66 -10.11 -19.34
C SER A 580 37.46 -10.88 -18.78
N THR A 581 37.07 -10.56 -17.56
CA THR A 581 35.82 -11.04 -16.92
C THR A 581 34.89 -9.87 -16.55
N THR A 582 35.08 -8.70 -17.17
CA THR A 582 34.46 -7.41 -16.78
C THR A 582 33.65 -6.74 -17.88
N SER A 583 33.61 -7.34 -19.07
CA SER A 583 32.79 -6.93 -20.21
C SER A 583 31.72 -8.00 -20.51
N LEU A 584 30.72 -7.66 -21.33
CA LEU A 584 29.68 -8.62 -21.75
C LEU A 584 30.28 -9.82 -22.50
N GLN A 585 31.19 -9.57 -23.47
CA GLN A 585 31.86 -10.65 -24.19
C GLN A 585 32.82 -11.46 -23.30
N GLY A 586 33.44 -10.83 -22.31
CA GLY A 586 34.37 -11.45 -21.37
C GLY A 586 33.77 -12.47 -20.39
N ILE A 587 32.43 -12.55 -20.27
CA ILE A 587 31.75 -13.58 -19.46
C ILE A 587 32.15 -15.00 -19.88
N GLN A 588 32.54 -15.18 -21.15
CA GLN A 588 33.12 -16.41 -21.70
C GLN A 588 34.24 -17.01 -20.84
N ASN A 589 35.01 -16.16 -20.14
CA ASN A 589 36.17 -16.57 -19.33
C ASN A 589 35.79 -17.02 -17.90
N ASN A 590 34.55 -16.84 -17.45
CA ASN A 590 34.09 -17.30 -16.13
C ASN A 590 32.57 -17.56 -16.08
N LEU A 591 32.16 -18.67 -16.68
CA LEU A 591 30.75 -19.06 -16.85
C LEU A 591 30.00 -19.43 -15.56
N THR A 592 30.68 -19.46 -14.41
CA THR A 592 30.08 -19.65 -13.07
C THR A 592 29.96 -18.34 -12.28
N GLY A 593 30.41 -17.21 -12.83
CA GLY A 593 30.41 -15.91 -12.17
C GLY A 593 29.02 -15.27 -12.04
N ASN A 594 28.88 -14.37 -11.07
CA ASN A 594 27.70 -13.53 -10.93
C ASN A 594 27.97 -12.15 -11.55
N TYR A 595 27.05 -11.68 -12.35
CA TYR A 595 27.16 -10.51 -13.20
C TYR A 595 25.92 -9.62 -13.09
N ALA A 596 26.13 -8.31 -13.17
CA ALA A 596 25.04 -7.35 -13.25
C ALA A 596 25.37 -6.27 -14.28
N LEU A 597 24.36 -5.75 -15.00
CA LEU A 597 24.53 -4.53 -15.78
C LEU A 597 24.47 -3.31 -14.85
N GLY A 598 25.43 -2.41 -14.99
CA GLY A 598 25.43 -1.09 -14.34
C GLY A 598 25.07 0.06 -15.30
N GLY A 599 24.65 -0.28 -16.52
CA GLY A 599 24.32 0.62 -17.61
C GLY A 599 23.81 -0.14 -18.84
N ASN A 600 23.19 0.58 -19.78
CA ASN A 600 22.78 -0.01 -21.06
C ASN A 600 24.00 -0.28 -21.96
N ILE A 601 23.95 -1.33 -22.77
CA ILE A 601 25.00 -1.69 -23.73
C ILE A 601 24.48 -1.50 -25.16
N ASP A 602 25.26 -0.82 -26.00
CA ASP A 602 25.09 -0.82 -27.45
C ASP A 602 26.07 -1.81 -28.08
N ALA A 603 25.53 -2.87 -28.68
CA ALA A 603 26.27 -3.93 -29.34
C ALA A 603 26.45 -3.71 -30.86
N THR A 604 26.08 -2.53 -31.38
CA THR A 604 26.40 -2.11 -32.77
C THR A 604 27.88 -2.35 -33.15
N PRO A 605 28.89 -2.09 -32.29
CA PRO A 605 30.29 -2.36 -32.61
C PRO A 605 30.61 -3.84 -32.91
N ALA A 606 29.78 -4.78 -32.42
CA ALA A 606 29.99 -6.21 -32.63
C ALA A 606 29.51 -6.73 -33.99
N GLN A 607 28.67 -5.98 -34.72
CA GLN A 607 27.99 -6.45 -35.95
C GLN A 607 28.93 -7.03 -37.02
N ASN A 608 30.17 -6.54 -37.10
CA ASN A 608 31.17 -6.97 -38.09
C ASN A 608 32.37 -7.71 -37.46
N TRP A 609 32.27 -8.17 -36.21
CA TRP A 609 33.31 -9.00 -35.60
C TRP A 609 33.41 -10.34 -36.32
N ALA A 610 34.63 -10.79 -36.60
CA ALA A 610 34.91 -12.14 -37.10
C ALA A 610 35.17 -13.06 -35.89
N SER A 611 34.11 -13.65 -35.35
CA SER A 611 34.17 -14.56 -34.19
C SER A 611 34.65 -15.97 -34.61
N ALA A 612 34.89 -16.85 -33.64
CA ALA A 612 35.16 -18.26 -33.93
C ALA A 612 33.95 -18.95 -34.60
N THR A 613 32.74 -18.48 -34.29
CA THR A 613 31.45 -19.08 -34.68
C THR A 613 30.88 -18.56 -36.00
N GLY A 614 31.21 -17.33 -36.41
CA GLY A 614 30.68 -16.70 -37.62
C GLY A 614 31.02 -15.22 -37.72
N THR A 615 29.99 -14.39 -37.85
CA THR A 615 30.06 -12.92 -37.80
C THR A 615 29.14 -12.38 -36.73
N GLY A 616 29.58 -11.36 -35.99
CA GLY A 616 28.83 -10.81 -34.85
C GLY A 616 29.47 -11.13 -33.50
N PHE A 617 28.69 -10.90 -32.44
CA PHE A 617 29.04 -11.26 -31.06
C PHE A 617 29.18 -12.78 -30.90
N GLU A 618 30.13 -13.25 -30.09
CA GLU A 618 30.37 -14.68 -29.86
C GLU A 618 29.51 -15.19 -28.69
N PRO A 619 28.63 -16.20 -28.89
CA PRO A 619 27.76 -16.74 -27.83
C PRO A 619 28.51 -17.11 -26.54
N ILE A 620 27.96 -16.67 -25.40
CA ILE A 620 28.50 -16.96 -24.07
C ILE A 620 28.23 -18.43 -23.72
N GLY A 621 29.30 -19.18 -23.52
CA GLY A 621 29.29 -20.61 -23.24
C GLY A 621 29.11 -21.49 -24.47
N THR A 622 28.93 -22.79 -24.25
CA THR A 622 28.60 -23.81 -25.27
C THR A 622 27.75 -24.92 -24.64
N SER A 623 27.19 -25.80 -25.46
CA SER A 623 26.42 -26.96 -24.99
C SER A 623 27.21 -27.95 -24.12
N ASN A 624 28.56 -27.89 -24.14
CA ASN A 624 29.44 -28.67 -23.27
C ASN A 624 30.01 -27.88 -22.08
N SER A 625 29.77 -26.56 -22.04
CA SER A 625 30.27 -25.63 -21.02
C SER A 625 29.28 -24.47 -20.90
N MET A 626 28.18 -24.73 -20.20
CA MET A 626 27.04 -23.83 -20.09
C MET A 626 27.27 -22.71 -19.06
N PHE A 627 26.59 -21.58 -19.22
CA PHE A 627 26.52 -20.57 -18.16
C PHE A 627 25.73 -21.11 -16.96
N THR A 628 26.30 -21.05 -15.76
CA THR A 628 25.71 -21.59 -14.52
C THR A 628 25.78 -20.63 -13.34
N GLY A 629 26.27 -19.40 -13.56
CA GLY A 629 26.19 -18.30 -12.61
C GLY A 629 24.90 -17.48 -12.74
N GLN A 630 24.94 -16.21 -12.34
CA GLN A 630 23.79 -15.31 -12.39
C GLN A 630 24.08 -14.09 -13.26
N PHE A 631 23.11 -13.62 -14.04
CA PHE A 631 23.20 -12.38 -14.81
C PHE A 631 21.94 -11.53 -14.60
N HIS A 632 22.12 -10.33 -14.05
CA HIS A 632 21.03 -9.43 -13.66
C HIS A 632 21.10 -8.15 -14.50
N GLY A 633 20.07 -7.87 -15.30
CA GLY A 633 20.02 -6.66 -16.12
C GLY A 633 19.72 -5.40 -15.32
N LEU A 634 19.16 -5.50 -14.10
CA LEU A 634 18.87 -4.35 -13.23
C LEU A 634 18.10 -3.19 -13.91
N GLY A 635 17.20 -3.54 -14.84
CA GLY A 635 16.42 -2.57 -15.62
C GLY A 635 17.14 -2.03 -16.87
N HIS A 636 18.35 -2.51 -17.16
CA HIS A 636 19.13 -2.12 -18.33
C HIS A 636 18.86 -2.99 -19.57
N THR A 637 19.27 -2.44 -20.72
CA THR A 637 19.06 -3.06 -22.03
C THR A 637 20.37 -3.30 -22.77
N ILE A 638 20.43 -4.42 -23.49
CA ILE A 638 21.43 -4.70 -24.51
C ILE A 638 20.76 -4.42 -25.86
N SER A 639 21.35 -3.55 -26.67
CA SER A 639 20.75 -3.05 -27.91
C SER A 639 21.60 -3.39 -29.14
N ASN A 640 20.94 -3.59 -30.29
CA ASN A 640 21.55 -3.80 -31.62
C ASN A 640 22.47 -5.04 -31.75
N LEU A 641 22.37 -5.98 -30.79
CA LEU A 641 23.13 -7.24 -30.74
C LEU A 641 22.93 -8.05 -32.01
N THR A 642 24.01 -8.41 -32.71
CA THR A 642 23.96 -9.23 -33.92
C THR A 642 24.83 -10.47 -33.76
N ILE A 643 24.26 -11.63 -34.10
CA ILE A 643 24.91 -12.94 -34.08
C ILE A 643 24.51 -13.68 -35.36
N ASP A 644 25.44 -13.90 -36.27
CA ASP A 644 25.26 -14.69 -37.50
C ASP A 644 26.24 -15.87 -37.48
N SER A 645 25.77 -17.02 -36.98
CA SER A 645 26.60 -18.18 -36.67
C SER A 645 26.46 -19.28 -37.72
N ALA A 646 27.38 -19.29 -38.69
CA ALA A 646 27.39 -20.27 -39.77
C ALA A 646 28.14 -21.59 -39.45
N LYS A 647 28.70 -21.76 -38.23
CA LYS A 647 29.67 -22.84 -37.92
C LYS A 647 29.42 -23.65 -36.65
N THR A 648 28.26 -23.52 -35.99
CA THR A 648 28.01 -24.10 -34.65
C THR A 648 27.04 -25.29 -34.63
N SER A 649 27.42 -26.34 -33.92
CA SER A 649 26.52 -27.38 -33.39
C SER A 649 26.24 -27.09 -31.91
N GLY A 650 25.06 -26.54 -31.61
CA GLY A 650 24.66 -26.12 -30.26
C GLY A 650 23.75 -24.89 -30.29
N GLY A 651 23.73 -24.14 -29.20
CA GLY A 651 22.98 -22.89 -29.07
C GLY A 651 23.55 -21.71 -29.87
N VAL A 652 22.69 -20.98 -30.59
CA VAL A 652 22.99 -19.72 -31.28
C VAL A 652 22.13 -18.61 -30.67
N SER A 653 22.71 -17.84 -29.75
CA SER A 653 22.05 -16.86 -28.87
C SER A 653 23.09 -16.04 -28.09
N LEU A 654 22.69 -15.01 -27.34
CA LEU A 654 23.58 -14.27 -26.44
C LEU A 654 24.29 -15.21 -25.45
N PHE A 655 23.54 -16.06 -24.76
CA PHE A 655 24.06 -17.22 -24.04
C PHE A 655 23.79 -18.46 -24.88
N ALA A 656 24.81 -19.26 -25.21
CA ALA A 656 24.63 -20.45 -26.03
C ALA A 656 23.65 -21.42 -25.37
N ASP A 657 23.96 -21.89 -24.16
CA ASP A 657 23.06 -22.66 -23.30
C ASP A 657 23.32 -22.25 -21.83
N ILE A 658 22.28 -22.26 -20.98
CA ILE A 658 22.41 -22.06 -19.53
C ILE A 658 22.02 -23.32 -18.76
N GLY A 659 22.87 -23.73 -17.81
CA GLY A 659 22.69 -24.94 -17.01
C GLY A 659 21.74 -24.74 -15.82
N ALA A 660 21.52 -25.80 -15.04
CA ALA A 660 20.52 -25.81 -13.95
C ALA A 660 20.76 -24.80 -12.80
N GLY A 661 21.99 -24.30 -12.62
CA GLY A 661 22.29 -23.21 -11.68
C GLY A 661 22.13 -21.80 -12.28
N GLY A 662 21.93 -21.70 -13.59
CA GLY A 662 21.88 -20.43 -14.32
C GLY A 662 20.63 -19.60 -13.99
N LEU A 663 20.83 -18.32 -13.70
CA LEU A 663 19.76 -17.33 -13.53
C LEU A 663 19.98 -16.12 -14.44
N LEU A 664 19.02 -15.81 -15.30
CA LEU A 664 18.99 -14.59 -16.12
C LEU A 664 17.75 -13.76 -15.75
N ARG A 665 17.90 -12.51 -15.27
CA ARG A 665 16.74 -11.70 -14.89
C ARG A 665 16.86 -10.19 -15.05
N ASP A 666 15.72 -9.53 -15.26
CA ASP A 666 15.55 -8.07 -15.38
C ASP A 666 16.29 -7.44 -16.59
N ILE A 667 16.26 -8.11 -17.75
CA ILE A 667 17.06 -7.81 -18.96
C ILE A 667 16.18 -7.46 -20.16
N GLY A 668 16.45 -6.35 -20.85
CA GLY A 668 15.88 -6.06 -22.18
C GLY A 668 16.85 -6.30 -23.34
N LEU A 669 16.37 -6.94 -24.41
CA LEU A 669 17.11 -7.14 -25.67
C LEU A 669 16.43 -6.39 -26.81
N ILE A 670 16.98 -5.24 -27.20
CA ILE A 670 16.37 -4.30 -28.14
C ILE A 670 17.06 -4.38 -29.52
N ASN A 671 16.26 -4.49 -30.59
CA ASN A 671 16.74 -4.50 -31.99
C ASN A 671 17.83 -5.55 -32.28
N ALA A 672 17.81 -6.68 -31.56
CA ALA A 672 18.75 -7.76 -31.81
C ALA A 672 18.46 -8.49 -33.14
N SER A 673 19.45 -9.16 -33.70
CA SER A 673 19.32 -9.99 -34.90
C SER A 673 20.13 -11.26 -34.70
N VAL A 674 19.46 -12.41 -34.70
CA VAL A 674 20.13 -13.72 -34.59
C VAL A 674 19.82 -14.57 -35.82
N ALA A 675 20.89 -14.96 -36.52
CA ALA A 675 20.85 -15.78 -37.71
C ALA A 675 21.68 -17.06 -37.54
N SER A 676 21.14 -18.18 -38.02
CA SER A 676 21.85 -19.44 -38.23
C SER A 676 21.62 -19.90 -39.68
N PRO A 677 22.42 -19.42 -40.65
CA PRO A 677 22.21 -19.67 -42.09
C PRO A 677 22.75 -21.04 -42.56
N THR A 678 22.95 -21.99 -41.65
CA THR A 678 23.55 -23.29 -41.96
C THR A 678 22.67 -24.10 -42.93
N THR A 679 23.24 -24.63 -44.00
CA THR A 679 22.50 -25.39 -45.03
C THR A 679 22.37 -26.89 -44.76
N PHE A 680 22.86 -27.36 -43.61
CA PHE A 680 22.88 -28.78 -43.21
C PHE A 680 22.01 -29.02 -41.98
N TYR A 681 21.31 -30.14 -41.93
CA TYR A 681 20.63 -30.59 -40.71
C TYR A 681 21.67 -30.99 -39.65
N LEU A 682 21.84 -30.14 -38.65
CA LEU A 682 22.58 -30.45 -37.43
C LEU A 682 21.57 -30.72 -36.31
N TRP A 683 21.48 -31.98 -35.90
CA TRP A 683 20.64 -32.41 -34.78
C TRP A 683 20.99 -31.61 -33.52
N ASN A 684 19.98 -31.21 -32.75
CA ASN A 684 20.11 -30.42 -31.51
C ASN A 684 20.70 -28.99 -31.70
N GLN A 685 20.42 -28.33 -32.82
CA GLN A 685 20.54 -26.87 -32.89
C GLN A 685 19.38 -26.17 -32.15
N HIS A 686 19.72 -25.15 -31.37
CA HIS A 686 18.77 -24.30 -30.64
C HIS A 686 19.07 -22.84 -30.98
N THR A 687 18.10 -22.09 -31.49
CA THR A 687 18.30 -20.68 -31.90
C THR A 687 17.34 -19.77 -31.13
N GLY A 688 17.85 -18.68 -30.57
CA GLY A 688 17.12 -17.71 -29.77
C GLY A 688 17.87 -16.38 -29.69
N ILE A 689 17.31 -15.38 -28.99
CA ILE A 689 18.02 -14.12 -28.76
C ILE A 689 18.77 -14.16 -27.43
N LEU A 690 18.10 -14.57 -26.35
CA LEU A 690 18.71 -14.62 -25.02
C LEU A 690 19.44 -15.95 -24.79
N VAL A 691 18.80 -17.09 -25.06
CA VAL A 691 19.35 -18.43 -24.78
C VAL A 691 19.06 -19.43 -25.91
N GLY A 692 20.01 -20.29 -26.25
CA GLY A 692 19.74 -21.49 -27.05
C GLY A 692 18.94 -22.49 -26.24
N GLY A 693 19.59 -23.24 -25.35
CA GLY A 693 18.98 -24.18 -24.40
C GLY A 693 18.96 -23.66 -22.96
N ASN A 694 17.77 -23.52 -22.37
CA ASN A 694 17.60 -23.19 -20.95
C ASN A 694 17.34 -24.44 -20.09
N TYR A 695 18.22 -24.70 -19.12
CA TYR A 695 18.00 -25.66 -18.04
C TYR A 695 17.84 -24.99 -16.65
N GLY A 696 18.02 -23.66 -16.56
CA GLY A 696 17.97 -22.86 -15.34
C GLY A 696 16.70 -22.01 -15.23
N THR A 697 16.84 -20.77 -14.76
CA THR A 697 15.73 -19.84 -14.53
C THR A 697 15.90 -18.55 -15.34
N ILE A 698 14.82 -18.13 -16.00
CA ILE A 698 14.73 -16.88 -16.76
C ILE A 698 13.49 -16.12 -16.26
N SER A 699 13.66 -14.89 -15.76
CA SER A 699 12.53 -14.11 -15.22
C SER A 699 12.61 -12.62 -15.53
N ASN A 700 11.48 -11.97 -15.84
CA ASN A 700 11.41 -10.52 -16.10
C ASN A 700 12.32 -10.09 -17.29
N VAL A 701 12.29 -10.81 -18.41
CA VAL A 701 13.14 -10.52 -19.58
C VAL A 701 12.32 -10.27 -20.84
N TYR A 702 12.86 -9.54 -21.82
CA TYR A 702 12.19 -9.36 -23.10
C TYR A 702 13.12 -9.24 -24.29
N ALA A 703 12.60 -9.57 -25.48
CA ALA A 703 13.28 -9.38 -26.76
C ALA A 703 12.39 -8.71 -27.82
N THR A 704 12.95 -7.76 -28.57
CA THR A 704 12.28 -7.11 -29.73
C THR A 704 12.94 -7.42 -31.07
N GLY A 705 14.03 -8.17 -31.05
CA GLY A 705 14.80 -8.55 -32.23
C GLY A 705 14.18 -9.68 -33.07
N SER A 706 14.68 -9.85 -34.29
CA SER A 706 14.27 -10.93 -35.20
C SER A 706 15.19 -12.15 -35.13
N VAL A 707 14.63 -13.34 -35.37
CA VAL A 707 15.37 -14.62 -35.37
C VAL A 707 15.14 -15.38 -36.68
N SER A 708 16.22 -15.92 -37.26
CA SER A 708 16.18 -16.77 -38.45
C SER A 708 17.08 -18.00 -38.27
N GLY A 709 16.54 -19.22 -38.39
CA GLY A 709 17.34 -20.42 -38.15
C GLY A 709 16.68 -21.78 -38.43
N MET A 710 17.35 -22.81 -37.90
CA MET A 710 17.01 -24.23 -38.05
C MET A 710 17.01 -24.95 -36.69
N GLY A 711 16.52 -26.19 -36.65
CA GLY A 711 16.38 -26.98 -35.42
C GLY A 711 15.18 -26.54 -34.60
N SER A 712 15.41 -26.11 -33.35
CA SER A 712 14.39 -25.50 -32.49
C SER A 712 14.64 -23.99 -32.36
N VAL A 713 13.72 -23.16 -32.87
CA VAL A 713 13.89 -21.71 -33.02
C VAL A 713 12.81 -20.96 -32.23
N GLY A 714 13.23 -20.11 -31.29
CA GLY A 714 12.34 -19.23 -30.52
C GLY A 714 12.72 -17.76 -30.62
N GLY A 715 11.77 -16.84 -30.48
CA GLY A 715 12.06 -15.39 -30.43
C GLY A 715 12.82 -14.94 -29.18
N LEU A 716 12.82 -15.75 -28.11
CA LEU A 716 13.60 -15.53 -26.89
C LEU A 716 14.54 -16.71 -26.58
N VAL A 717 14.01 -17.95 -26.63
CA VAL A 717 14.73 -19.18 -26.24
C VAL A 717 14.58 -20.30 -27.28
N GLY A 718 15.65 -20.96 -27.72
CA GLY A 718 15.55 -22.07 -28.67
C GLY A 718 14.87 -23.33 -28.10
N SER A 719 15.26 -23.76 -26.91
CA SER A 719 14.74 -24.93 -26.20
C SER A 719 14.70 -24.68 -24.69
N ASN A 720 13.59 -25.00 -24.01
CA ASN A 720 13.42 -24.78 -22.58
C ASN A 720 13.12 -26.09 -21.83
N SER A 721 14.03 -26.52 -20.96
CA SER A 721 13.83 -27.52 -19.91
C SER A 721 13.71 -26.89 -18.50
N GLY A 722 14.07 -25.62 -18.36
CA GLY A 722 14.01 -24.86 -17.11
C GLY A 722 12.73 -24.06 -16.92
N THR A 723 12.81 -22.95 -16.19
CA THR A 723 11.70 -22.04 -15.92
C THR A 723 11.84 -20.74 -16.70
N ILE A 724 10.75 -20.30 -17.33
CA ILE A 724 10.58 -18.98 -17.94
C ILE A 724 9.37 -18.30 -17.30
N SER A 725 9.54 -17.08 -16.77
CA SER A 725 8.47 -16.31 -16.14
C SER A 725 8.51 -14.83 -16.51
N ASN A 726 7.33 -14.18 -16.59
CA ASN A 726 7.18 -12.74 -16.82
C ASN A 726 7.99 -12.25 -18.06
N ALA A 727 7.92 -12.99 -19.16
CA ALA A 727 8.84 -12.85 -20.29
C ALA A 727 8.14 -12.71 -21.64
N TYR A 728 8.68 -11.92 -22.57
CA TYR A 728 8.03 -11.70 -23.86
C TYR A 728 8.96 -11.50 -25.07
N ALA A 729 8.43 -11.80 -26.26
CA ALA A 729 9.10 -11.61 -27.55
C ALA A 729 8.19 -10.90 -28.56
N THR A 730 8.72 -9.94 -29.32
CA THR A 730 7.92 -9.12 -30.26
C THR A 730 8.42 -9.06 -31.69
N GLY A 731 9.68 -9.45 -31.95
CA GLY A 731 10.22 -9.53 -33.32
C GLY A 731 9.87 -10.85 -34.02
N SER A 732 10.02 -10.88 -35.34
CA SER A 732 9.63 -12.01 -36.19
C SER A 732 10.57 -13.21 -36.07
N VAL A 733 10.00 -14.42 -36.14
CA VAL A 733 10.72 -15.70 -36.15
C VAL A 733 10.53 -16.40 -37.50
N SER A 734 11.62 -16.87 -38.11
CA SER A 734 11.59 -17.46 -39.45
C SER A 734 12.54 -18.65 -39.63
N GLY A 735 12.24 -19.52 -40.60
CA GLY A 735 13.19 -20.52 -41.08
C GLY A 735 12.61 -21.45 -42.15
N GLY A 736 13.48 -22.04 -42.99
CA GLY A 736 13.06 -22.87 -44.12
C GLY A 736 13.10 -24.39 -43.88
N ARG A 737 13.96 -24.86 -42.97
CA ARG A 737 14.18 -26.28 -42.66
C ARG A 737 14.50 -26.43 -41.17
N GLY A 738 13.48 -26.67 -40.38
CA GLY A 738 13.62 -26.91 -38.94
C GLY A 738 12.38 -27.62 -38.43
N ASP A 739 12.51 -28.17 -37.25
CA ASP A 739 11.49 -29.03 -36.67
C ASP A 739 10.48 -28.16 -35.90
N HIS A 740 10.96 -27.29 -35.01
CA HIS A 740 10.11 -26.50 -34.10
C HIS A 740 10.34 -24.99 -34.20
N TYR A 741 9.28 -24.23 -34.48
CA TYR A 741 9.30 -22.77 -34.56
C TYR A 741 8.29 -22.15 -33.59
N GLY A 742 8.72 -21.25 -32.70
CA GLY A 742 7.86 -20.57 -31.73
C GLY A 742 8.14 -19.08 -31.60
N GLY A 743 7.12 -18.24 -31.41
CA GLY A 743 7.31 -16.80 -31.23
C GLY A 743 8.09 -16.43 -29.97
N LEU A 744 8.03 -17.24 -28.91
CA LEU A 744 8.84 -17.12 -27.69
C LEU A 744 9.86 -18.26 -27.57
N VAL A 745 9.42 -19.52 -27.71
CA VAL A 745 10.25 -20.72 -27.45
C VAL A 745 10.13 -21.76 -28.57
N GLY A 746 11.24 -22.26 -29.11
CA GLY A 746 11.18 -23.33 -30.12
C GLY A 746 10.57 -24.64 -29.58
N ASN A 747 11.17 -25.20 -28.53
CA ASN A 747 10.71 -26.43 -27.87
C ASN A 747 10.64 -26.26 -26.34
N ASN A 748 9.59 -26.73 -25.68
CA ASN A 748 9.40 -26.63 -24.22
C ASN A 748 9.10 -27.98 -23.56
N SER A 749 10.02 -28.45 -22.71
CA SER A 749 9.80 -29.49 -21.70
C SER A 749 9.70 -28.92 -20.27
N GLY A 750 10.08 -27.66 -20.07
CA GLY A 750 10.06 -26.95 -18.80
C GLY A 750 8.75 -26.18 -18.52
N THR A 751 8.83 -25.15 -17.69
CA THR A 751 7.69 -24.30 -17.31
C THR A 751 7.77 -22.93 -17.97
N ILE A 752 6.66 -22.48 -18.56
CA ILE A 752 6.45 -21.13 -19.09
C ILE A 752 5.24 -20.51 -18.37
N SER A 753 5.40 -19.30 -17.83
CA SER A 753 4.37 -18.59 -17.06
C SER A 753 4.36 -17.10 -17.32
N ASN A 754 3.17 -16.48 -17.34
CA ASN A 754 2.98 -15.03 -17.47
C ASN A 754 3.74 -14.44 -18.69
N ALA A 755 3.65 -15.10 -19.85
CA ALA A 755 4.55 -14.88 -20.98
C ALA A 755 3.81 -14.73 -22.31
N TYR A 756 4.36 -13.96 -23.26
CA TYR A 756 3.66 -13.69 -24.53
C TYR A 756 4.55 -13.48 -25.75
N ALA A 757 3.97 -13.65 -26.93
CA ALA A 757 4.61 -13.41 -28.22
C ALA A 757 3.70 -12.62 -29.19
N THR A 758 4.24 -11.59 -29.84
CA THR A 758 3.48 -10.75 -30.79
C THR A 758 4.08 -10.70 -32.20
N GLY A 759 5.31 -11.16 -32.37
CA GLY A 759 5.98 -11.24 -33.68
C GLY A 759 5.41 -12.36 -34.56
N SER A 760 5.44 -12.18 -35.87
CA SER A 760 5.01 -13.21 -36.82
C SER A 760 5.97 -14.41 -36.83
N VAL A 761 5.42 -15.62 -36.95
CA VAL A 761 6.18 -16.87 -36.97
C VAL A 761 5.98 -17.56 -38.32
N THR A 762 7.07 -17.87 -39.02
CA THR A 762 7.04 -18.57 -40.32
C THR A 762 8.01 -19.74 -40.30
N GLY A 763 7.47 -20.96 -40.28
CA GLY A 763 8.24 -22.20 -40.24
C GLY A 763 7.78 -23.21 -41.30
N ASN A 764 8.09 -24.49 -41.06
CA ASN A 764 7.78 -25.57 -41.99
C ASN A 764 6.98 -26.70 -41.31
N LEU A 765 7.59 -27.46 -40.40
CA LEU A 765 7.01 -28.72 -39.89
C LEU A 765 6.17 -28.57 -38.62
N ILE A 766 6.64 -27.86 -37.59
CA ILE A 766 5.86 -27.60 -36.37
C ILE A 766 6.00 -26.12 -36.02
N VAL A 767 4.89 -25.38 -35.98
CA VAL A 767 4.91 -23.92 -35.90
C VAL A 767 3.85 -23.41 -34.92
N GLY A 768 4.26 -22.68 -33.88
CA GLY A 768 3.38 -22.09 -32.89
C GLY A 768 3.59 -20.58 -32.71
N GLY A 769 2.51 -19.82 -32.48
CA GLY A 769 2.62 -18.38 -32.21
C GLY A 769 3.40 -18.03 -30.93
N LEU A 770 3.41 -18.92 -29.92
CA LEU A 770 4.21 -18.81 -28.69
C LEU A 770 5.29 -19.90 -28.63
N VAL A 771 4.93 -21.16 -28.84
CA VAL A 771 5.83 -22.32 -28.65
C VAL A 771 5.75 -23.30 -29.82
N GLY A 772 6.86 -23.76 -30.38
CA GLY A 772 6.80 -24.79 -31.44
C GLY A 772 6.23 -26.12 -30.93
N SER A 773 6.94 -26.78 -30.01
CA SER A 773 6.49 -28.02 -29.37
C SER A 773 6.47 -27.90 -27.85
N ASN A 774 5.41 -28.40 -27.20
CA ASN A 774 5.26 -28.41 -25.75
C ASN A 774 5.05 -29.82 -25.19
N SER A 775 5.98 -30.29 -24.37
CA SER A 775 5.81 -31.42 -23.43
C SER A 775 5.77 -30.99 -21.96
N GLY A 776 6.07 -29.71 -21.67
CA GLY A 776 6.06 -29.12 -20.34
C GLY A 776 4.76 -28.40 -19.98
N ILE A 777 4.87 -27.34 -19.18
CA ILE A 777 3.75 -26.54 -18.67
C ILE A 777 3.77 -25.13 -19.31
N ILE A 778 2.62 -24.69 -19.81
CA ILE A 778 2.35 -23.32 -20.25
C ILE A 778 1.15 -22.77 -19.46
N SER A 779 1.32 -21.59 -18.86
CA SER A 779 0.31 -20.96 -18.00
C SER A 779 0.25 -19.43 -18.18
N ASN A 780 -0.96 -18.86 -18.15
CA ASN A 780 -1.20 -17.42 -18.18
C ASN A 780 -0.47 -16.73 -19.36
N ALA A 781 -0.64 -17.25 -20.58
CA ALA A 781 0.21 -16.92 -21.72
C ALA A 781 -0.58 -16.69 -23.02
N TYR A 782 -0.08 -15.83 -23.92
CA TYR A 782 -0.82 -15.49 -25.14
C TYR A 782 0.06 -15.22 -26.37
N ALA A 783 -0.54 -15.38 -27.56
CA ALA A 783 0.10 -15.07 -28.84
C ALA A 783 -0.78 -14.22 -29.76
N THR A 784 -0.22 -13.16 -30.36
CA THR A 784 -0.96 -12.27 -31.28
C THR A 784 -0.33 -12.17 -32.68
N GLY A 785 0.84 -12.78 -32.89
CA GLY A 785 1.52 -12.79 -34.18
C GLY A 785 0.86 -13.74 -35.18
N ASN A 786 0.88 -13.39 -36.47
CA ASN A 786 0.42 -14.29 -37.52
C ASN A 786 1.36 -15.50 -37.64
N VAL A 787 0.79 -16.69 -37.88
CA VAL A 787 1.52 -17.96 -37.92
C VAL A 787 1.38 -18.61 -39.30
N SER A 788 2.51 -19.00 -39.90
CA SER A 788 2.56 -19.67 -41.21
C SER A 788 3.42 -20.93 -41.16
N GLY A 789 2.88 -22.05 -41.65
CA GLY A 789 3.58 -23.34 -41.72
C GLY A 789 2.96 -24.28 -42.76
N ASN A 790 3.42 -25.54 -42.78
CA ASN A 790 2.92 -26.58 -43.69
C ASN A 790 2.32 -27.79 -42.94
N MET A 791 2.76 -28.05 -41.72
CA MET A 791 2.28 -29.12 -40.83
C MET A 791 2.21 -28.58 -39.40
N GLU A 792 1.36 -29.18 -38.55
CA GLU A 792 1.28 -28.96 -37.09
C GLU A 792 1.37 -27.47 -36.70
N VAL A 793 0.44 -26.68 -37.23
CA VAL A 793 0.43 -25.21 -37.14
C VAL A 793 -0.60 -24.74 -36.13
N GLY A 794 -0.15 -24.10 -35.04
CA GLY A 794 -1.01 -23.57 -33.99
C GLY A 794 -0.87 -22.06 -33.77
N GLY A 795 -1.98 -21.36 -33.55
CA GLY A 795 -1.94 -19.94 -33.17
C GLY A 795 -1.21 -19.66 -31.84
N LEU A 796 -1.11 -20.66 -30.95
CA LEU A 796 -0.27 -20.63 -29.74
C LEU A 796 0.85 -21.67 -29.78
N VAL A 797 0.52 -22.94 -30.07
CA VAL A 797 1.47 -24.06 -29.98
C VAL A 797 1.36 -25.01 -31.17
N GLY A 798 2.45 -25.39 -31.83
CA GLY A 798 2.38 -26.39 -32.92
C GLY A 798 1.95 -27.78 -32.43
N ILE A 799 2.79 -28.41 -31.60
CA ILE A 799 2.48 -29.69 -30.92
C ILE A 799 2.27 -29.46 -29.42
N ASN A 800 1.21 -30.03 -28.83
CA ASN A 800 1.08 -30.18 -27.38
C ASN A 800 0.96 -31.64 -26.94
N ASN A 801 1.93 -32.12 -26.16
CA ASN A 801 1.86 -33.33 -25.36
C ASN A 801 2.00 -33.03 -23.84
N GLY A 802 1.97 -31.74 -23.46
CA GLY A 802 2.08 -31.24 -22.08
C GLY A 802 0.79 -30.54 -21.61
N THR A 803 0.91 -29.65 -20.61
CA THR A 803 -0.21 -28.90 -20.03
C THR A 803 -0.24 -27.45 -20.51
N ILE A 804 -1.41 -26.98 -20.94
CA ILE A 804 -1.70 -25.61 -21.36
C ILE A 804 -2.89 -25.08 -20.56
N SER A 805 -2.75 -23.91 -19.92
CA SER A 805 -3.75 -23.36 -19.00
C SER A 805 -3.85 -21.83 -19.03
N ASN A 806 -5.05 -21.27 -19.02
CA ASN A 806 -5.31 -19.81 -19.05
C ASN A 806 -4.57 -19.12 -20.21
N VAL A 807 -4.87 -19.52 -21.46
CA VAL A 807 -4.17 -19.01 -22.65
C VAL A 807 -5.10 -18.46 -23.73
N ASN A 808 -4.58 -17.61 -24.62
CA ASN A 808 -5.31 -17.21 -25.82
C ASN A 808 -4.41 -16.98 -27.05
N ALA A 809 -5.00 -17.07 -28.24
CA ALA A 809 -4.33 -16.72 -29.49
C ALA A 809 -5.24 -15.93 -30.44
N THR A 810 -4.71 -14.84 -30.99
CA THR A 810 -5.49 -13.83 -31.75
C THR A 810 -4.93 -13.50 -33.14
N GLY A 811 -3.69 -13.89 -33.43
CA GLY A 811 -3.09 -13.76 -34.78
C GLY A 811 -3.70 -14.74 -35.78
N ASN A 812 -3.59 -14.44 -37.08
CA ASN A 812 -4.15 -15.29 -38.14
C ASN A 812 -3.20 -16.44 -38.52
N ILE A 813 -3.77 -17.60 -38.85
CA ILE A 813 -3.06 -18.86 -39.08
C ILE A 813 -3.24 -19.34 -40.52
N SER A 814 -2.13 -19.66 -41.18
CA SER A 814 -2.12 -20.36 -42.48
C SER A 814 -1.25 -21.62 -42.39
N GLY A 815 -1.85 -22.79 -42.60
CA GLY A 815 -1.16 -24.08 -42.52
C GLY A 815 -1.44 -24.98 -43.72
N GLY A 816 -0.87 -26.19 -43.69
CA GLY A 816 -1.19 -27.26 -44.63
C GLY A 816 -2.05 -28.33 -43.99
N ILE A 817 -1.48 -29.10 -43.06
CA ILE A 817 -2.12 -30.19 -42.32
C ILE A 817 -2.04 -29.88 -40.81
N ASP A 818 -3.05 -30.28 -40.04
CA ASP A 818 -3.14 -30.12 -38.58
C ASP A 818 -3.01 -28.65 -38.15
N VAL A 819 -4.03 -27.88 -38.53
CA VAL A 819 -4.05 -26.41 -38.46
C VAL A 819 -5.08 -25.94 -37.43
N GLY A 820 -4.61 -25.44 -36.29
CA GLY A 820 -5.47 -25.02 -35.18
C GLY A 820 -5.29 -23.55 -34.79
N GLY A 821 -6.39 -22.87 -34.43
CA GLY A 821 -6.30 -21.50 -33.92
C GLY A 821 -5.57 -21.37 -32.58
N LEU A 822 -5.44 -22.45 -31.81
CA LEU A 822 -4.62 -22.53 -30.59
C LEU A 822 -3.49 -23.55 -30.76
N VAL A 823 -3.83 -24.80 -31.11
CA VAL A 823 -2.88 -25.92 -31.16
C VAL A 823 -2.97 -26.67 -32.48
N GLY A 824 -1.85 -26.94 -33.16
CA GLY A 824 -1.83 -27.78 -34.36
C GLY A 824 -2.28 -29.21 -34.05
N PHE A 825 -1.50 -29.92 -33.24
CA PHE A 825 -1.81 -31.27 -32.77
C PHE A 825 -1.71 -31.39 -31.24
N ASN A 826 -2.81 -31.71 -30.56
CA ASN A 826 -2.86 -32.05 -29.14
C ASN A 826 -2.80 -33.58 -28.94
N TYR A 827 -1.61 -34.09 -28.63
CA TYR A 827 -1.30 -35.51 -28.44
C TYR A 827 -2.02 -36.16 -27.24
N SER A 828 -1.91 -37.48 -27.10
CA SER A 828 -2.66 -38.30 -26.13
C SER A 828 -2.53 -37.92 -24.64
N HIS A 829 -1.43 -37.27 -24.23
CA HIS A 829 -1.24 -36.71 -22.87
C HIS A 829 -1.48 -35.19 -22.81
N GLY A 830 -1.58 -34.53 -23.97
CA GLY A 830 -1.78 -33.10 -24.09
C GLY A 830 -3.09 -32.63 -23.45
N THR A 831 -3.00 -31.67 -22.53
CA THR A 831 -4.16 -31.10 -21.84
C THR A 831 -4.24 -29.60 -22.12
N ILE A 832 -5.39 -29.15 -22.61
CA ILE A 832 -5.73 -27.75 -22.86
C ILE A 832 -6.86 -27.35 -21.90
N SER A 833 -6.70 -26.22 -21.21
CA SER A 833 -7.66 -25.73 -20.21
C SER A 833 -7.80 -24.21 -20.22
N ASN A 834 -9.03 -23.71 -20.05
CA ASN A 834 -9.34 -22.28 -19.93
C ASN A 834 -8.72 -21.46 -21.09
N ALA A 835 -9.06 -21.81 -22.33
CA ALA A 835 -8.40 -21.28 -23.52
C ALA A 835 -9.37 -20.68 -24.55
N TYR A 836 -8.97 -19.62 -25.25
CA TYR A 836 -9.79 -19.06 -26.33
C TYR A 836 -9.01 -18.55 -27.54
N THR A 837 -9.67 -18.48 -28.71
CA THR A 837 -9.06 -18.00 -29.96
C THR A 837 -9.99 -17.10 -30.77
N THR A 838 -9.39 -16.13 -31.48
CA THR A 838 -10.13 -15.16 -32.32
C THR A 838 -9.59 -14.98 -33.73
N GLY A 839 -8.36 -15.42 -34.02
CA GLY A 839 -7.74 -15.27 -35.34
C GLY A 839 -8.33 -16.23 -36.38
N SER A 840 -8.29 -15.85 -37.66
CA SER A 840 -8.79 -16.71 -38.75
C SER A 840 -7.85 -17.88 -39.01
N VAL A 841 -8.40 -19.07 -39.23
CA VAL A 841 -7.65 -20.32 -39.48
C VAL A 841 -7.89 -20.79 -40.92
N ASN A 842 -6.81 -20.95 -41.70
CA ASN A 842 -6.87 -21.44 -43.07
C ASN A 842 -5.89 -22.61 -43.29
N GLY A 843 -6.35 -23.71 -43.89
CA GLY A 843 -5.51 -24.89 -44.15
C GLY A 843 -6.05 -25.83 -45.24
N ASN A 844 -5.38 -26.97 -45.45
CA ASN A 844 -5.80 -27.96 -46.47
C ASN A 844 -6.51 -29.17 -45.83
N ASP A 845 -5.94 -29.77 -44.80
CA ASP A 845 -6.53 -30.91 -44.07
C ASP A 845 -6.46 -30.69 -42.55
N ASN A 846 -7.36 -31.32 -41.80
CA ASN A 846 -7.47 -31.23 -40.33
C ASN A 846 -7.43 -29.79 -39.78
N ILE A 847 -8.47 -28.98 -40.05
CA ILE A 847 -8.52 -27.56 -39.66
C ILE A 847 -9.56 -27.29 -38.56
N GLY A 848 -9.15 -26.58 -37.50
CA GLY A 848 -10.02 -26.21 -36.38
C GLY A 848 -9.82 -24.80 -35.84
N GLY A 849 -10.91 -24.15 -35.43
CA GLY A 849 -10.84 -22.82 -34.76
C GLY A 849 -10.03 -22.83 -33.46
N LEU A 850 -9.95 -23.97 -32.77
CA LEU A 850 -9.12 -24.19 -31.58
C LEU A 850 -7.98 -25.19 -31.85
N VAL A 851 -8.25 -26.38 -32.41
CA VAL A 851 -7.23 -27.45 -32.56
C VAL A 851 -7.29 -28.15 -33.93
N GLY A 852 -6.16 -28.45 -34.58
CA GLY A 852 -6.13 -29.24 -35.81
C GLY A 852 -6.56 -30.70 -35.57
N GLU A 853 -5.70 -31.49 -34.91
CA GLU A 853 -6.04 -32.83 -34.38
C GLU A 853 -6.02 -32.84 -32.83
N ASN A 854 -7.04 -33.45 -32.21
CA ASN A 854 -7.07 -33.75 -30.79
C ASN A 854 -7.09 -35.27 -30.50
N SER A 855 -5.96 -35.78 -30.02
CA SER A 855 -5.86 -37.08 -29.33
C SER A 855 -5.88 -36.95 -27.80
N GLY A 856 -5.69 -35.73 -27.27
CA GLY A 856 -5.60 -35.40 -25.84
C GLY A 856 -6.91 -34.98 -25.17
N THR A 857 -6.82 -34.08 -24.19
CA THR A 857 -7.96 -33.52 -23.43
C THR A 857 -8.10 -32.02 -23.63
N ILE A 858 -9.32 -31.54 -23.91
CA ILE A 858 -9.69 -30.12 -23.98
C ILE A 858 -10.79 -29.86 -22.96
N ASN A 859 -10.59 -28.88 -22.08
CA ASN A 859 -11.57 -28.46 -21.07
C ASN A 859 -11.78 -26.94 -21.12
N ASN A 860 -13.03 -26.47 -20.98
CA ASN A 860 -13.36 -25.05 -20.81
C ASN A 860 -12.71 -24.15 -21.86
N ALA A 861 -13.08 -24.29 -23.13
CA ALA A 861 -12.43 -23.57 -24.22
C ALA A 861 -13.40 -23.14 -25.33
N TYR A 862 -13.10 -22.03 -26.02
CA TYR A 862 -13.95 -21.55 -27.11
C TYR A 862 -13.21 -20.88 -28.24
N THR A 863 -13.90 -20.66 -29.37
CA THR A 863 -13.31 -20.01 -30.54
C THR A 863 -14.33 -19.18 -31.32
N THR A 864 -13.89 -18.01 -31.79
CA THR A 864 -14.69 -17.06 -32.57
C THR A 864 -14.10 -16.78 -33.96
N GLY A 865 -12.90 -17.27 -34.26
CA GLY A 865 -12.20 -17.05 -35.52
C GLY A 865 -12.80 -17.86 -36.69
N SER A 866 -12.85 -17.28 -37.88
CA SER A 866 -13.34 -17.96 -39.08
C SER A 866 -12.42 -19.13 -39.47
N VAL A 867 -13.00 -20.25 -39.89
CA VAL A 867 -12.28 -21.49 -40.22
C VAL A 867 -12.52 -21.86 -41.68
N SER A 868 -11.44 -22.13 -42.42
CA SER A 868 -11.50 -22.44 -43.86
C SER A 868 -10.51 -23.53 -44.28
N GLY A 869 -10.94 -24.43 -45.18
CA GLY A 869 -10.03 -25.41 -45.79
C GLY A 869 -10.71 -26.46 -46.68
N ASN A 870 -9.97 -27.49 -47.08
CA ASN A 870 -10.45 -28.46 -48.08
C ASN A 870 -11.10 -29.71 -47.45
N ASN A 871 -10.50 -30.30 -46.41
CA ASN A 871 -10.99 -31.52 -45.76
C ASN A 871 -10.92 -31.41 -44.22
N TYR A 872 -11.81 -32.14 -43.53
CA TYR A 872 -11.99 -32.16 -42.06
C TYR A 872 -11.89 -30.77 -41.40
N ILE A 873 -12.88 -29.92 -41.68
CA ILE A 873 -12.96 -28.55 -41.12
C ILE A 873 -14.01 -28.51 -40.02
N GLY A 874 -13.61 -28.22 -38.78
CA GLY A 874 -14.53 -28.02 -37.65
C GLY A 874 -14.44 -26.62 -37.06
N GLY A 875 -15.58 -26.09 -36.60
CA GLY A 875 -15.59 -24.80 -35.89
C GLY A 875 -14.68 -24.79 -34.66
N LEU A 876 -14.60 -25.90 -33.92
CA LEU A 876 -13.68 -26.09 -32.79
C LEU A 876 -12.43 -26.88 -33.18
N ALA A 877 -12.57 -28.07 -33.77
CA ALA A 877 -11.41 -28.90 -34.13
C ALA A 877 -11.56 -29.69 -35.43
N GLY A 878 -10.44 -29.93 -36.13
CA GLY A 878 -10.42 -30.68 -37.39
C GLY A 878 -10.81 -32.15 -37.18
N GLU A 879 -9.99 -32.90 -36.44
CA GLU A 879 -10.30 -34.26 -36.01
C GLU A 879 -10.17 -34.46 -34.49
N ASN A 880 -11.00 -35.34 -33.92
CA ASN A 880 -10.86 -35.86 -32.56
C ASN A 880 -10.67 -37.38 -32.62
N ILE A 881 -9.54 -37.90 -32.12
CA ILE A 881 -9.13 -39.31 -32.25
C ILE A 881 -8.86 -39.91 -30.86
N GLY A 882 -9.85 -40.56 -30.26
CA GLY A 882 -9.77 -41.00 -28.87
C GLY A 882 -9.53 -39.86 -27.88
N GLY A 883 -9.75 -38.62 -28.30
CA GLY A 883 -9.62 -37.42 -27.48
C GLY A 883 -10.89 -37.13 -26.66
N THR A 884 -10.71 -36.41 -25.58
CA THR A 884 -11.78 -35.97 -24.67
C THR A 884 -11.98 -34.46 -24.79
N ILE A 885 -13.22 -34.01 -24.99
CA ILE A 885 -13.57 -32.60 -25.14
C ILE A 885 -14.74 -32.27 -24.19
N ASN A 886 -14.55 -31.31 -23.27
CA ASN A 886 -15.53 -30.95 -22.24
C ASN A 886 -15.76 -29.44 -22.16
N ASN A 887 -17.03 -29.03 -22.07
CA ASN A 887 -17.46 -27.63 -21.84
C ASN A 887 -16.83 -26.65 -22.85
N VAL A 888 -17.24 -26.73 -24.11
CA VAL A 888 -16.65 -25.95 -25.21
C VAL A 888 -17.71 -25.31 -26.10
N TYR A 889 -17.34 -24.22 -26.80
CA TYR A 889 -18.18 -23.72 -27.89
C TYR A 889 -17.41 -23.10 -29.07
N ALA A 890 -18.04 -23.08 -30.25
CA ALA A 890 -17.53 -22.41 -31.45
C ALA A 890 -18.56 -21.42 -32.04
N THR A 891 -18.11 -20.26 -32.50
CA THR A 891 -18.97 -19.26 -33.18
C THR A 891 -18.41 -18.74 -34.50
N GLY A 892 -17.15 -19.00 -34.85
CA GLY A 892 -16.58 -18.54 -36.11
C GLY A 892 -17.18 -19.22 -37.35
N SER A 893 -17.30 -18.49 -38.47
CA SER A 893 -17.86 -19.00 -39.73
C SER A 893 -17.04 -20.17 -40.29
N VAL A 894 -17.66 -21.30 -40.66
CA VAL A 894 -16.97 -22.50 -41.12
C VAL A 894 -17.21 -22.79 -42.60
N SER A 895 -16.19 -22.62 -43.42
CA SER A 895 -16.23 -22.87 -44.88
C SER A 895 -15.31 -24.01 -45.29
N GLY A 896 -15.69 -24.80 -46.29
CA GLY A 896 -14.80 -25.83 -46.85
C GLY A 896 -15.50 -26.87 -47.71
N ILE A 897 -14.71 -27.70 -48.39
CA ILE A 897 -15.19 -28.60 -49.45
C ILE A 897 -15.76 -29.90 -48.86
N ARG A 898 -15.09 -30.50 -47.86
CA ARG A 898 -15.43 -31.83 -47.34
C ARG A 898 -15.46 -31.88 -45.82
N TYR A 899 -16.56 -32.39 -45.26
CA TYR A 899 -16.80 -32.50 -43.81
C TYR A 899 -16.75 -31.16 -43.03
N ALA A 900 -17.10 -30.04 -43.67
CA ALA A 900 -17.07 -28.70 -43.05
C ALA A 900 -18.25 -28.47 -42.08
N SER A 901 -17.99 -28.41 -40.77
CA SER A 901 -19.00 -28.62 -39.72
C SER A 901 -18.86 -27.70 -38.49
N GLY A 902 -19.95 -27.53 -37.74
CA GLY A 902 -20.09 -26.48 -36.71
C GLY A 902 -19.17 -26.64 -35.50
N LEU A 903 -18.80 -27.88 -35.16
CA LEU A 903 -17.92 -28.18 -34.02
C LEU A 903 -16.69 -28.99 -34.46
N LEU A 904 -16.86 -30.14 -35.11
CA LEU A 904 -15.77 -31.04 -35.50
C LEU A 904 -15.85 -31.45 -36.97
N GLY A 905 -14.72 -31.47 -37.67
CA GLY A 905 -14.65 -32.10 -38.99
C GLY A 905 -14.83 -33.63 -38.89
N SER A 906 -14.24 -34.24 -37.86
CA SER A 906 -14.17 -35.69 -37.69
C SER A 906 -14.14 -36.11 -36.22
N ASN A 907 -14.74 -37.25 -35.87
CA ASN A 907 -14.63 -37.88 -34.56
C ASN A 907 -14.56 -39.41 -34.70
N ARG A 908 -13.54 -40.03 -34.07
CA ARG A 908 -13.33 -41.48 -34.06
C ARG A 908 -12.54 -41.94 -32.83
N ASP A 909 -12.53 -43.23 -32.55
CA ASP A 909 -11.70 -43.82 -31.49
C ASP A 909 -10.30 -44.19 -32.02
N ILE A 910 -9.29 -44.22 -31.15
CA ILE A 910 -8.02 -44.91 -31.47
C ILE A 910 -8.28 -46.41 -31.41
N ASN A 911 -7.96 -47.13 -32.48
CA ASN A 911 -8.12 -48.59 -32.58
C ASN A 911 -6.96 -49.20 -33.38
N THR A 912 -5.76 -49.20 -32.79
CA THR A 912 -4.53 -49.67 -33.45
C THR A 912 -4.11 -51.06 -32.96
N TYR A 913 -3.60 -51.90 -33.86
CA TYR A 913 -3.13 -53.26 -33.54
C TYR A 913 -1.60 -53.32 -33.52
N HIS A 914 -1.01 -53.32 -32.33
CA HIS A 914 0.44 -53.47 -32.16
C HIS A 914 0.82 -54.95 -32.06
N ARG A 915 1.61 -55.42 -33.03
CA ARG A 915 2.19 -56.77 -33.01
C ARG A 915 3.05 -56.92 -31.75
N GLY A 916 2.63 -57.78 -30.82
CA GLY A 916 3.31 -58.05 -29.55
C GLY A 916 2.71 -57.37 -28.31
N PHE A 917 1.87 -56.34 -28.47
CA PHE A 917 1.28 -55.59 -27.35
C PHE A 917 -0.27 -55.57 -27.33
N GLY A 918 -0.92 -56.12 -28.37
CA GLY A 918 -2.38 -56.23 -28.44
C GLY A 918 -3.04 -55.07 -29.19
N ARG A 919 -4.36 -54.88 -28.96
CA ARG A 919 -5.08 -53.70 -29.45
C ARG A 919 -4.93 -52.56 -28.45
N TYR A 920 -4.40 -51.43 -28.88
CA TYR A 920 -4.52 -50.19 -28.15
C TYR A 920 -5.83 -49.53 -28.58
N TYR A 921 -6.79 -49.47 -27.66
CA TYR A 921 -8.12 -48.90 -27.87
C TYR A 921 -8.34 -47.75 -26.89
N LYS A 922 -8.58 -46.54 -27.41
CA LYS A 922 -8.92 -45.35 -26.61
C LYS A 922 -10.17 -44.70 -27.21
N PRO A 923 -11.33 -44.76 -26.52
CA PRO A 923 -12.55 -44.16 -27.03
C PRO A 923 -12.50 -42.63 -26.95
N SER A 924 -13.17 -41.98 -27.90
CA SER A 924 -13.42 -40.55 -27.94
C SER A 924 -14.64 -40.17 -27.12
N ALA A 925 -14.62 -38.99 -26.50
CA ALA A 925 -15.70 -38.50 -25.66
C ALA A 925 -15.88 -36.98 -25.81
N ILE A 926 -17.09 -36.53 -26.14
CA ILE A 926 -17.42 -35.12 -26.30
C ILE A 926 -18.61 -34.80 -25.41
N ASN A 927 -18.42 -33.89 -24.46
CA ASN A 927 -19.37 -33.56 -23.40
C ASN A 927 -19.65 -32.05 -23.37
N ASN A 928 -20.92 -31.68 -23.39
CA ASN A 928 -21.42 -30.31 -23.20
C ASN A 928 -20.79 -29.32 -24.20
N ALA A 929 -20.93 -29.61 -25.50
CA ALA A 929 -20.22 -28.94 -26.58
C ALA A 929 -21.20 -28.32 -27.60
N PHE A 930 -21.05 -27.01 -27.86
CA PHE A 930 -22.03 -26.24 -28.62
C PHE A 930 -21.44 -25.48 -29.81
N TRP A 931 -22.25 -25.18 -30.80
CA TRP A 931 -21.87 -24.27 -31.88
C TRP A 931 -23.01 -23.29 -32.20
N ASN A 932 -22.67 -22.03 -32.49
CA ASN A 932 -23.66 -21.04 -32.92
C ASN A 932 -24.07 -21.33 -34.38
N THR A 933 -25.31 -21.73 -34.60
CA THR A 933 -25.80 -22.16 -35.92
C THR A 933 -25.84 -21.02 -36.94
N GLU A 934 -26.10 -19.81 -36.48
CA GLU A 934 -26.26 -18.61 -37.30
C GLU A 934 -24.90 -18.05 -37.74
N THR A 935 -23.92 -18.01 -36.83
CA THR A 935 -22.59 -17.43 -37.12
C THR A 935 -21.60 -18.44 -37.70
N THR A 936 -21.70 -19.74 -37.36
CA THR A 936 -20.90 -20.78 -38.02
C THR A 936 -21.38 -21.09 -39.44
N GLY A 937 -22.65 -20.80 -39.75
CA GLY A 937 -23.31 -21.17 -41.00
C GLY A 937 -23.64 -22.67 -41.10
N LYS A 938 -23.91 -23.33 -39.97
CA LYS A 938 -24.14 -24.78 -39.85
C LYS A 938 -25.40 -25.05 -39.05
N ASP A 939 -26.28 -25.91 -39.54
CA ASP A 939 -27.53 -26.22 -38.83
C ASP A 939 -27.32 -26.97 -37.50
N ILE A 940 -28.42 -27.20 -36.78
CA ILE A 940 -28.44 -27.82 -35.44
C ILE A 940 -27.95 -29.28 -35.41
N ASN A 941 -27.87 -29.96 -36.56
CA ASN A 941 -27.38 -31.34 -36.70
C ASN A 941 -25.96 -31.40 -37.28
N SER A 942 -25.53 -30.37 -38.01
CA SER A 942 -24.25 -30.29 -38.75
C SER A 942 -23.02 -30.04 -37.87
N GLY A 943 -23.02 -30.54 -36.64
CA GLY A 943 -21.95 -30.34 -35.65
C GLY A 943 -20.69 -31.15 -35.92
N ILE A 944 -20.84 -32.41 -36.34
CA ILE A 944 -19.73 -33.33 -36.61
C ILE A 944 -19.82 -33.83 -38.06
N GLY A 945 -18.80 -33.57 -38.87
CA GLY A 945 -18.83 -33.88 -40.31
C GLY A 945 -18.71 -35.36 -40.64
N ARG A 946 -17.87 -36.08 -39.89
CA ARG A 946 -17.72 -37.54 -39.92
C ARG A 946 -17.63 -38.06 -38.49
N ASN A 947 -18.68 -38.71 -38.00
CA ASN A 947 -18.63 -39.42 -36.72
C ASN A 947 -18.58 -40.93 -36.97
N GLU A 948 -17.47 -41.58 -36.59
CA GLU A 948 -17.28 -43.03 -36.81
C GLU A 948 -17.65 -43.84 -35.56
N SER A 949 -17.22 -43.37 -34.40
CA SER A 949 -17.46 -43.96 -33.08
C SER A 949 -17.09 -42.95 -31.99
N GLY A 950 -17.47 -43.22 -30.75
CA GLY A 950 -17.26 -42.32 -29.61
C GLY A 950 -18.53 -42.04 -28.80
N THR A 951 -18.38 -41.31 -27.70
CA THR A 951 -19.49 -40.88 -26.83
C THR A 951 -19.83 -39.42 -27.06
N LEU A 952 -21.10 -39.11 -27.31
CA LEU A 952 -21.63 -37.75 -27.45
C LEU A 952 -22.64 -37.46 -26.34
N ASN A 953 -22.32 -36.54 -25.43
CA ASN A 953 -23.23 -36.09 -24.36
C ASN A 953 -23.44 -34.57 -24.48
N ASN A 954 -24.70 -34.11 -24.52
CA ASN A 954 -25.04 -32.68 -24.63
C ASN A 954 -24.30 -31.94 -25.78
N VAL A 955 -24.22 -32.57 -26.96
CA VAL A 955 -23.59 -32.00 -28.16
C VAL A 955 -24.69 -31.48 -29.10
N SER A 956 -24.78 -30.16 -29.31
CA SER A 956 -25.88 -29.57 -30.10
C SER A 956 -25.61 -28.17 -30.63
N GLY A 957 -26.23 -27.81 -31.76
CA GLY A 957 -26.24 -26.43 -32.24
C GLY A 957 -27.14 -25.53 -31.39
N LYS A 958 -26.83 -24.24 -31.37
CA LYS A 958 -27.53 -23.20 -30.62
C LYS A 958 -27.69 -21.94 -31.46
N THR A 959 -28.82 -21.26 -31.36
CA THR A 959 -28.98 -19.88 -31.90
C THR A 959 -28.12 -18.88 -31.13
N THR A 960 -27.86 -17.70 -31.70
CA THR A 960 -27.14 -16.62 -30.97
C THR A 960 -27.86 -16.24 -29.69
N ALA A 961 -29.19 -16.26 -29.69
CA ALA A 961 -30.00 -16.00 -28.50
C ALA A 961 -29.76 -17.06 -27.40
N GLU A 962 -29.83 -18.36 -27.73
CA GLU A 962 -29.54 -19.44 -26.76
C GLU A 962 -28.10 -19.40 -26.25
N MET A 963 -27.14 -19.04 -27.10
CA MET A 963 -25.74 -18.87 -26.71
C MET A 963 -25.53 -17.75 -25.68
N MET A 964 -26.51 -16.86 -25.49
CA MET A 964 -26.50 -15.77 -24.51
C MET A 964 -27.38 -16.04 -23.28
N GLN A 965 -27.87 -17.27 -23.07
CA GLN A 965 -28.66 -17.64 -21.88
C GLN A 965 -27.86 -18.53 -20.93
N LEU A 966 -27.81 -18.19 -19.64
CA LEU A 966 -27.19 -18.99 -18.58
C LEU A 966 -27.74 -20.42 -18.56
N ALA A 967 -29.05 -20.56 -18.71
CA ALA A 967 -29.78 -21.82 -18.68
C ALA A 967 -29.27 -22.84 -19.73
N THR A 968 -28.77 -22.38 -20.88
CA THR A 968 -28.19 -23.24 -21.93
C THR A 968 -27.00 -24.04 -21.42
N PHE A 969 -26.16 -23.42 -20.59
CA PHE A 969 -24.89 -23.99 -20.12
C PHE A 969 -25.04 -24.62 -18.74
N SER A 970 -25.80 -23.99 -17.82
CA SER A 970 -26.04 -24.53 -16.48
C SER A 970 -26.82 -25.85 -16.52
N ASN A 971 -27.80 -25.99 -17.42
CA ASN A 971 -28.57 -27.23 -17.57
C ASN A 971 -27.73 -28.36 -18.20
N ALA A 972 -26.64 -28.02 -18.90
CA ALA A 972 -25.64 -28.96 -19.38
C ALA A 972 -24.53 -29.25 -18.33
N GLY A 973 -24.62 -28.68 -17.12
CA GLY A 973 -23.66 -28.92 -16.04
C GLY A 973 -22.34 -28.15 -16.16
N TRP A 974 -22.32 -27.03 -16.89
CA TRP A 974 -21.16 -26.11 -16.85
C TRP A 974 -21.06 -25.44 -15.47
N ASP A 975 -19.83 -25.23 -15.00
CA ASP A 975 -19.56 -24.35 -13.85
C ASP A 975 -19.60 -22.88 -14.29
N ILE A 976 -20.81 -22.32 -14.28
CA ILE A 976 -21.14 -21.01 -14.85
C ILE A 976 -22.10 -20.24 -13.94
N ALA A 977 -21.92 -18.92 -13.85
CA ALA A 977 -22.86 -18.02 -13.19
C ALA A 977 -22.95 -16.65 -13.89
N ASN A 978 -24.02 -15.90 -13.65
CA ASN A 978 -24.27 -14.60 -14.28
C ASN A 978 -23.97 -13.37 -13.39
N THR A 979 -23.35 -13.57 -12.21
CA THR A 979 -22.97 -12.49 -11.28
C THR A 979 -21.54 -12.69 -10.80
N GLY A 980 -20.75 -11.61 -10.79
CA GLY A 980 -19.32 -11.63 -10.44
C GLY A 980 -19.02 -11.96 -8.98
N GLY A 981 -17.77 -12.36 -8.72
CA GLY A 981 -17.31 -12.78 -7.39
C GLY A 981 -17.61 -14.25 -7.03
N SER A 982 -18.43 -14.95 -7.83
CA SER A 982 -18.56 -16.41 -7.73
C SER A 982 -17.23 -17.12 -8.02
N SER A 983 -16.98 -18.30 -7.46
CA SER A 983 -15.82 -19.12 -7.82
C SER A 983 -15.85 -19.64 -9.27
N ALA A 984 -17.05 -19.75 -9.85
CA ALA A 984 -17.34 -20.41 -11.13
C ALA A 984 -16.36 -20.08 -12.27
N ILE A 985 -15.95 -21.11 -13.03
CA ILE A 985 -15.00 -21.00 -14.16
C ILE A 985 -15.51 -20.06 -15.26
N TRP A 986 -16.81 -20.06 -15.53
CA TRP A 986 -17.42 -19.25 -16.58
C TRP A 986 -18.30 -18.13 -16.03
N ARG A 987 -18.23 -16.96 -16.67
CA ARG A 987 -19.13 -15.81 -16.50
C ARG A 987 -20.02 -15.66 -17.72
N ILE A 988 -21.28 -15.33 -17.56
CA ILE A 988 -22.14 -14.91 -18.68
C ILE A 988 -22.92 -13.66 -18.27
N TYR A 989 -23.01 -12.68 -19.17
CA TYR A 989 -23.89 -11.54 -18.95
C TYR A 989 -25.20 -11.80 -19.70
N GLU A 990 -26.27 -12.00 -18.94
CA GLU A 990 -27.54 -12.58 -19.41
C GLU A 990 -28.13 -11.78 -20.59
N GLY A 991 -28.25 -12.43 -21.75
CA GLY A 991 -28.73 -11.80 -22.99
C GLY A 991 -27.77 -10.78 -23.62
N GLN A 992 -26.56 -10.62 -23.11
CA GLN A 992 -25.54 -9.68 -23.62
C GLN A 992 -24.31 -10.39 -24.22
N THR A 993 -23.86 -11.50 -23.63
CA THR A 993 -22.65 -12.21 -24.05
C THR A 993 -22.83 -13.72 -24.13
N ALA A 994 -22.01 -14.38 -24.93
CA ALA A 994 -21.70 -15.80 -24.73
C ALA A 994 -20.89 -16.00 -23.42
N PRO A 995 -20.66 -17.23 -22.95
CA PRO A 995 -19.83 -17.50 -21.78
C PRO A 995 -18.39 -16.99 -21.96
N LEU A 996 -17.88 -16.27 -20.98
CA LEU A 996 -16.53 -15.75 -20.89
C LEU A 996 -15.75 -16.52 -19.82
N LEU A 997 -14.47 -16.80 -20.07
CA LEU A 997 -13.61 -17.48 -19.11
C LEU A 997 -13.21 -16.53 -17.99
N ARG A 998 -13.57 -16.83 -16.75
CA ARG A 998 -13.34 -15.95 -15.60
C ARG A 998 -11.85 -15.68 -15.33
N SER A 999 -10.95 -16.57 -15.74
CA SER A 999 -9.50 -16.41 -15.53
C SER A 999 -8.84 -15.25 -16.28
N PHE A 1000 -9.53 -14.61 -17.22
CA PHE A 1000 -9.08 -13.36 -17.87
C PHE A 1000 -9.86 -12.11 -17.43
N LEU A 1001 -10.86 -12.25 -16.55
CA LEU A 1001 -11.70 -11.16 -16.10
C LEU A 1001 -11.16 -10.54 -14.80
N THR A 1002 -10.99 -9.21 -14.80
CA THR A 1002 -10.53 -8.45 -13.64
C THR A 1002 -11.67 -8.25 -12.64
N PRO A 1003 -11.55 -8.60 -11.35
CA PRO A 1003 -12.62 -8.37 -10.38
C PRO A 1003 -13.02 -6.90 -10.26
N LEU A 1004 -14.30 -6.60 -10.49
CA LEU A 1004 -14.87 -5.27 -10.32
C LEU A 1004 -16.07 -5.33 -9.38
N THR A 1005 -16.03 -4.55 -8.30
CA THR A 1005 -17.17 -4.39 -7.38
C THR A 1005 -17.74 -2.99 -7.51
N ILE A 1006 -19.04 -2.91 -7.76
CA ILE A 1006 -19.80 -1.67 -7.91
C ILE A 1006 -20.67 -1.50 -6.67
N THR A 1007 -20.32 -0.52 -5.83
CA THR A 1007 -21.11 -0.13 -4.65
C THR A 1007 -22.00 1.04 -5.00
N ALA A 1008 -23.31 0.87 -4.93
CA ALA A 1008 -24.29 1.94 -5.11
C ALA A 1008 -25.05 2.21 -3.79
N ASP A 1009 -26.08 3.04 -3.82
CA ASP A 1009 -27.06 3.13 -2.75
C ASP A 1009 -28.35 2.38 -3.12
N ASN A 1010 -28.99 1.73 -2.13
CA ASN A 1010 -30.27 1.05 -2.33
C ASN A 1010 -31.38 2.09 -2.53
N ILE A 1011 -32.14 1.98 -3.62
CA ILE A 1011 -33.22 2.91 -3.97
C ILE A 1011 -34.56 2.26 -3.64
N THR A 1012 -35.48 3.00 -3.04
CA THR A 1012 -36.90 2.59 -2.92
C THR A 1012 -37.78 3.67 -3.54
N LYS A 1013 -38.62 3.28 -4.50
CA LYS A 1013 -39.64 4.14 -5.13
C LYS A 1013 -40.99 3.44 -5.19
N THR A 1014 -42.05 4.19 -5.43
CA THR A 1014 -43.36 3.63 -5.84
C THR A 1014 -43.40 3.49 -7.35
N TYR A 1015 -44.05 2.45 -7.85
CA TYR A 1015 -44.33 2.22 -9.27
C TYR A 1015 -44.95 3.47 -9.90
N ASN A 1016 -44.41 3.88 -11.05
CA ASN A 1016 -44.84 5.09 -11.78
C ASN A 1016 -45.14 4.83 -13.27
N GLY A 1017 -45.16 3.56 -13.70
CA GLY A 1017 -45.39 3.18 -15.08
C GLY A 1017 -44.22 3.42 -16.05
N LEU A 1018 -43.04 3.81 -15.56
CA LEU A 1018 -41.81 4.07 -16.35
C LEU A 1018 -40.67 3.12 -15.93
N SER A 1019 -39.81 2.78 -16.88
CA SER A 1019 -38.59 2.00 -16.62
C SER A 1019 -37.58 2.80 -15.80
N ASP A 1020 -36.80 2.10 -14.96
CA ASP A 1020 -35.61 2.63 -14.31
C ASP A 1020 -34.33 2.15 -14.98
N SER A 1021 -33.31 2.99 -14.92
CA SER A 1021 -32.01 2.81 -15.58
C SER A 1021 -30.85 3.42 -14.78
N VAL A 1022 -31.04 3.87 -13.53
CA VAL A 1022 -30.04 4.69 -12.82
C VAL A 1022 -29.56 4.03 -11.52
N LEU A 1023 -28.25 3.82 -11.42
CA LEU A 1023 -27.58 3.52 -10.13
C LEU A 1023 -27.41 4.83 -9.34
N SER A 1024 -27.83 4.85 -8.08
CA SER A 1024 -27.57 5.98 -7.17
C SER A 1024 -26.13 5.92 -6.65
N ASN A 1025 -25.39 7.02 -6.79
CA ASN A 1025 -24.02 7.22 -6.30
C ASN A 1025 -23.06 6.02 -6.47
N PRO A 1026 -22.93 5.47 -7.70
CA PRO A 1026 -22.10 4.30 -7.96
C PRO A 1026 -20.62 4.60 -7.72
N ARG A 1027 -19.96 3.70 -7.00
CA ARG A 1027 -18.54 3.73 -6.65
C ARG A 1027 -17.91 2.41 -7.08
N TYR A 1028 -16.80 2.49 -7.81
CA TYR A 1028 -16.14 1.36 -8.46
C TYR A 1028 -14.89 0.98 -7.67
N SER A 1029 -14.64 -0.32 -7.48
CA SER A 1029 -13.43 -0.81 -6.79
C SER A 1029 -12.12 -0.55 -7.55
N LEU A 1030 -12.21 -0.20 -8.83
CA LEU A 1030 -11.08 0.14 -9.70
C LEU A 1030 -11.27 1.54 -10.26
N ALA A 1031 -10.22 2.35 -10.20
CA ALA A 1031 -10.15 3.62 -10.94
C ALA A 1031 -10.27 3.34 -12.45
N ASN A 1032 -10.87 4.28 -13.19
CA ASN A 1032 -11.03 4.22 -14.66
C ASN A 1032 -11.89 3.05 -15.19
N ALA A 1033 -12.60 2.29 -14.34
CA ALA A 1033 -13.45 1.17 -14.77
C ALA A 1033 -14.56 1.58 -15.76
N THR A 1034 -15.04 2.83 -15.69
CA THR A 1034 -16.04 3.40 -16.60
C THR A 1034 -15.46 3.90 -17.93
N THR A 1035 -14.15 4.11 -18.01
CA THR A 1035 -13.46 4.70 -19.18
C THR A 1035 -12.51 3.74 -19.90
N SER A 1036 -12.37 2.50 -19.41
CA SER A 1036 -11.49 1.47 -19.98
C SER A 1036 -11.92 0.90 -21.34
N GLY A 1037 -13.15 1.18 -21.77
CA GLY A 1037 -13.75 0.58 -22.97
C GLY A 1037 -14.34 -0.83 -22.76
N HIS A 1038 -14.13 -1.44 -21.58
CA HIS A 1038 -14.56 -2.81 -21.28
C HIS A 1038 -15.80 -2.94 -20.37
N LEU A 1039 -16.40 -1.81 -19.95
CA LEU A 1039 -17.65 -1.79 -19.16
C LEU A 1039 -18.78 -1.18 -20.00
N PHE A 1040 -19.74 -2.01 -20.40
CA PHE A 1040 -20.78 -1.67 -21.35
C PHE A 1040 -22.14 -1.38 -20.70
N ASN A 1041 -23.04 -0.77 -21.48
CA ASN A 1041 -24.42 -0.42 -21.10
C ASN A 1041 -24.55 0.39 -19.79
N GLN A 1042 -23.57 1.26 -19.49
CA GLN A 1042 -23.54 2.09 -18.28
C GLN A 1042 -24.77 3.00 -18.10
N ALA A 1043 -25.51 3.29 -19.17
CA ALA A 1043 -26.73 4.09 -19.16
C ALA A 1043 -28.01 3.31 -18.83
N ASN A 1044 -27.98 1.96 -18.82
CA ASN A 1044 -29.14 1.14 -18.46
C ASN A 1044 -28.82 -0.13 -17.63
N PRO A 1045 -28.20 0.00 -16.45
CA PRO A 1045 -27.91 -1.10 -15.50
C PRO A 1045 -29.11 -1.92 -15.01
N TYR A 1046 -30.34 -1.39 -15.00
CA TYR A 1046 -31.53 -2.13 -14.53
C TYR A 1046 -32.49 -2.51 -15.66
N SER A 1047 -32.96 -1.54 -16.45
CA SER A 1047 -33.96 -1.72 -17.50
C SER A 1047 -35.34 -2.25 -17.04
N ILE A 1048 -35.71 -2.04 -15.77
CA ILE A 1048 -36.94 -2.60 -15.16
C ILE A 1048 -38.02 -1.53 -14.93
N LYS A 1049 -39.28 -1.84 -15.27
CA LYS A 1049 -40.47 -1.00 -15.00
C LYS A 1049 -41.35 -1.49 -13.82
N ASN A 1050 -41.49 -2.81 -13.66
CA ASN A 1050 -42.53 -3.41 -12.80
C ASN A 1050 -42.22 -3.31 -11.29
N ALA A 1051 -43.23 -3.57 -10.46
CA ALA A 1051 -43.07 -3.63 -9.01
C ALA A 1051 -42.36 -4.92 -8.56
N GLY A 1052 -41.39 -4.78 -7.65
CA GLY A 1052 -40.51 -5.87 -7.22
C GLY A 1052 -39.23 -5.35 -6.57
N SER A 1053 -38.24 -6.22 -6.44
CA SER A 1053 -36.90 -5.88 -5.92
C SER A 1053 -35.85 -6.44 -6.88
N TYR A 1054 -34.94 -5.57 -7.34
CA TYR A 1054 -34.08 -5.84 -8.49
C TYR A 1054 -32.63 -5.46 -8.18
N ILE A 1055 -31.71 -6.34 -8.57
CA ILE A 1055 -30.29 -6.04 -8.71
C ILE A 1055 -30.00 -5.59 -10.16
N PRO A 1056 -28.98 -4.77 -10.41
CA PRO A 1056 -28.56 -4.41 -11.77
C PRO A 1056 -28.01 -5.62 -12.51
N THR A 1057 -28.56 -5.90 -13.69
CA THR A 1057 -28.14 -6.97 -14.61
C THR A 1057 -27.76 -6.47 -16.00
N GLY A 1058 -27.98 -5.18 -16.29
CA GLY A 1058 -27.75 -4.59 -17.60
C GLY A 1058 -26.30 -4.28 -17.92
N LEU A 1059 -25.42 -4.10 -16.93
CA LEU A 1059 -23.99 -3.90 -17.18
C LEU A 1059 -23.34 -5.23 -17.58
N TYR A 1060 -22.49 -5.17 -18.61
CA TYR A 1060 -21.72 -6.32 -19.09
C TYR A 1060 -20.28 -5.94 -19.46
N SER A 1061 -19.48 -6.97 -19.74
CA SER A 1061 -18.08 -6.88 -20.12
C SER A 1061 -17.77 -7.84 -21.27
N ASP A 1062 -16.68 -7.60 -21.99
CA ASP A 1062 -16.04 -8.61 -22.85
C ASP A 1062 -15.02 -9.47 -22.06
N GLN A 1063 -14.31 -10.36 -22.77
CA GLN A 1063 -13.38 -11.34 -22.22
C GLN A 1063 -12.14 -10.75 -21.51
N GLN A 1064 -11.71 -9.53 -21.85
CA GLN A 1064 -10.51 -8.88 -21.26
C GLN A 1064 -10.87 -7.84 -20.18
N GLY A 1065 -12.16 -7.61 -19.95
CA GLY A 1065 -12.67 -6.66 -18.97
C GLY A 1065 -12.82 -7.22 -17.56
N TYR A 1066 -14.06 -7.31 -17.10
CA TYR A 1066 -14.42 -7.36 -15.69
C TYR A 1066 -15.28 -8.56 -15.28
N ASP A 1067 -15.06 -9.03 -14.04
CA ASP A 1067 -15.94 -9.94 -13.30
C ASP A 1067 -16.85 -9.08 -12.39
N ILE A 1068 -18.01 -8.63 -12.91
CA ILE A 1068 -18.81 -7.55 -12.32
C ILE A 1068 -19.67 -8.06 -11.15
N SER A 1069 -19.39 -7.54 -9.97
CA SER A 1069 -20.06 -7.82 -8.69
C SER A 1069 -20.66 -6.53 -8.09
N TYR A 1070 -21.63 -6.66 -7.19
CA TYR A 1070 -22.43 -5.54 -6.70
C TYR A 1070 -22.58 -5.51 -5.18
N VAL A 1071 -22.65 -4.31 -4.61
CA VAL A 1071 -22.93 -4.05 -3.19
C VAL A 1071 -23.93 -2.90 -3.07
N ASN A 1072 -24.93 -3.04 -2.20
CA ASN A 1072 -25.95 -2.01 -1.90
C ASN A 1072 -26.65 -1.40 -3.13
N SER A 1073 -26.81 -2.15 -4.22
CA SER A 1073 -27.43 -1.71 -5.47
C SER A 1073 -28.82 -2.31 -5.70
N VAL A 1074 -29.67 -2.35 -4.67
CA VAL A 1074 -31.02 -2.90 -4.80
C VAL A 1074 -32.01 -1.78 -5.12
N LEU A 1075 -32.69 -1.90 -6.26
CA LEU A 1075 -33.85 -1.08 -6.61
C LEU A 1075 -35.14 -1.78 -6.20
N THR A 1076 -35.81 -1.24 -5.18
CA THR A 1076 -37.14 -1.67 -4.75
C THR A 1076 -38.21 -0.77 -5.37
N ILE A 1077 -39.10 -1.35 -6.16
CA ILE A 1077 -40.27 -0.68 -6.73
C ILE A 1077 -41.52 -1.20 -6.01
N ASN A 1078 -42.03 -0.42 -5.05
CA ASN A 1078 -43.27 -0.70 -4.34
C ASN A 1078 -44.47 -0.59 -5.29
N LYS A 1079 -45.51 -1.39 -5.05
CA LYS A 1079 -46.76 -1.30 -5.83
C LYS A 1079 -47.43 0.08 -5.64
N ALA A 1080 -48.06 0.61 -6.68
CA ALA A 1080 -48.86 1.83 -6.61
C ALA A 1080 -50.25 1.56 -6.04
N ASN A 1081 -50.86 2.51 -5.33
CA ASN A 1081 -52.22 2.34 -4.81
C ASN A 1081 -53.26 2.51 -5.93
N LEU A 1082 -54.15 1.52 -6.08
CA LEU A 1082 -55.32 1.60 -6.97
C LEU A 1082 -56.60 1.44 -6.14
N LEU A 1083 -57.47 2.45 -6.19
CA LEU A 1083 -58.81 2.39 -5.60
C LEU A 1083 -59.83 1.92 -6.64
N ILE A 1084 -60.59 0.89 -6.30
CA ILE A 1084 -61.70 0.35 -7.10
C ILE A 1084 -62.98 0.55 -6.29
N THR A 1085 -63.78 1.56 -6.68
CA THR A 1085 -65.05 1.88 -6.02
C THR A 1085 -66.20 1.31 -6.83
N ALA A 1086 -67.16 0.62 -6.21
CA ALA A 1086 -68.39 0.23 -6.91
C ALA A 1086 -69.22 1.47 -7.25
N ASN A 1087 -69.88 1.46 -8.41
CA ASN A 1087 -70.79 2.55 -8.75
C ASN A 1087 -72.12 2.38 -7.99
N ASP A 1088 -72.70 3.50 -7.59
CA ASP A 1088 -74.03 3.54 -6.99
C ASP A 1088 -75.09 2.99 -7.96
N ALA A 1089 -76.18 2.44 -7.41
CA ALA A 1089 -77.25 1.80 -8.17
C ALA A 1089 -78.63 2.19 -7.61
N ASN A 1090 -79.59 2.47 -8.48
CA ASN A 1090 -80.98 2.71 -8.07
C ASN A 1090 -81.88 1.61 -8.63
N LYS A 1091 -82.84 1.14 -7.84
CA LYS A 1091 -83.85 0.16 -8.23
C LYS A 1091 -85.24 0.57 -7.73
N VAL A 1092 -86.27 0.42 -8.55
CA VAL A 1092 -87.67 0.55 -8.10
C VAL A 1092 -88.14 -0.81 -7.54
N TYR A 1093 -88.87 -0.77 -6.44
CA TYR A 1093 -89.37 -1.93 -5.70
C TYR A 1093 -90.30 -2.80 -6.58
N ASP A 1094 -89.86 -4.03 -6.81
CA ASP A 1094 -90.53 -5.07 -7.62
C ASP A 1094 -90.76 -6.38 -6.84
N GLY A 1095 -90.34 -6.43 -5.57
CA GLY A 1095 -90.36 -7.63 -4.73
C GLY A 1095 -89.20 -8.62 -4.94
N LEU A 1096 -88.24 -8.33 -5.82
CA LEU A 1096 -87.10 -9.19 -6.13
C LEU A 1096 -85.79 -8.67 -5.51
N GLY A 1097 -84.97 -9.58 -4.99
CA GLY A 1097 -83.67 -9.24 -4.39
C GLY A 1097 -82.68 -8.71 -5.42
N TYR A 1098 -81.96 -7.65 -5.08
CA TYR A 1098 -80.84 -7.14 -5.88
C TYR A 1098 -79.65 -8.11 -5.87
N SER A 1099 -78.94 -8.24 -6.99
CA SER A 1099 -77.74 -9.06 -7.11
C SER A 1099 -76.77 -8.47 -8.14
N GLY A 1100 -75.47 -8.61 -7.90
CA GLY A 1100 -74.42 -7.97 -8.70
C GLY A 1100 -74.15 -6.53 -8.28
N GLY A 1101 -73.79 -5.67 -9.23
CA GLY A 1101 -73.44 -4.27 -8.99
C GLY A 1101 -73.40 -3.46 -10.30
N ASN A 1102 -73.45 -2.13 -10.21
CA ASN A 1102 -73.57 -1.22 -11.35
C ASN A 1102 -72.22 -0.88 -12.03
N GLY A 1103 -71.29 -1.84 -12.07
CA GLY A 1103 -69.90 -1.60 -12.46
C GLY A 1103 -69.06 -0.98 -11.33
N VAL A 1104 -67.84 -0.59 -11.68
CA VAL A 1104 -66.87 0.06 -10.80
C VAL A 1104 -66.20 1.26 -11.49
N ARG A 1105 -65.70 2.21 -10.69
CA ARG A 1105 -64.79 3.27 -11.11
C ARG A 1105 -63.41 3.04 -10.52
N TYR A 1106 -62.39 3.10 -11.38
CA TYR A 1106 -60.99 2.96 -11.02
C TYR A 1106 -60.36 4.34 -10.81
N THR A 1107 -59.56 4.51 -9.74
CA THR A 1107 -58.79 5.73 -9.48
C THR A 1107 -57.39 5.34 -9.01
N GLY A 1108 -56.34 5.80 -9.70
CA GLY A 1108 -54.94 5.53 -9.34
C GLY A 1108 -54.08 4.82 -10.40
N PHE A 1109 -54.62 4.49 -11.58
CA PHE A 1109 -53.78 4.03 -12.70
C PHE A 1109 -52.79 5.13 -13.13
N LEU A 1110 -51.58 4.71 -13.51
CA LEU A 1110 -50.45 5.58 -13.85
C LEU A 1110 -50.01 5.36 -15.30
N ASN A 1111 -49.37 6.38 -15.88
CA ASN A 1111 -48.83 6.37 -17.24
C ASN A 1111 -49.79 5.83 -18.34
N GLY A 1112 -51.08 6.17 -18.25
CA GLY A 1112 -52.10 5.78 -19.24
C GLY A 1112 -52.60 4.33 -19.13
N GLU A 1113 -52.24 3.60 -18.08
CA GLU A 1113 -52.70 2.23 -17.85
C GLU A 1113 -54.22 2.15 -17.55
N THR A 1114 -54.81 0.98 -17.82
CA THR A 1114 -56.26 0.74 -17.70
C THR A 1114 -56.52 -0.60 -17.00
N ASN A 1115 -57.80 -0.98 -16.84
CA ASN A 1115 -58.18 -2.25 -16.21
C ASN A 1115 -57.64 -3.52 -16.90
N ALA A 1116 -57.04 -3.41 -18.09
CA ALA A 1116 -56.31 -4.50 -18.74
C ALA A 1116 -55.05 -4.99 -17.97
N VAL A 1117 -54.55 -4.24 -16.98
CA VAL A 1117 -53.45 -4.67 -16.09
C VAL A 1117 -53.91 -5.41 -14.83
N LEU A 1118 -55.21 -5.72 -14.74
CA LEU A 1118 -55.81 -6.42 -13.60
C LEU A 1118 -56.13 -7.88 -13.95
N PHE A 1119 -56.04 -8.75 -12.95
CA PHE A 1119 -56.34 -10.18 -13.05
C PHE A 1119 -57.44 -10.57 -12.05
N GLY A 1120 -58.03 -11.76 -12.24
CA GLY A 1120 -59.14 -12.25 -11.42
C GLY A 1120 -60.51 -11.80 -11.91
N ASN A 1121 -61.54 -12.07 -11.11
CA ASN A 1121 -62.93 -11.76 -11.42
C ASN A 1121 -63.47 -10.70 -10.45
N LEU A 1122 -64.15 -9.69 -10.96
CA LEU A 1122 -64.80 -8.67 -10.13
C LEU A 1122 -66.10 -9.23 -9.52
N ASN A 1123 -66.10 -9.37 -8.21
CA ASN A 1123 -67.24 -9.85 -7.42
C ASN A 1123 -67.89 -8.69 -6.65
N TYR A 1124 -69.19 -8.76 -6.44
CA TYR A 1124 -69.95 -7.79 -5.64
C TYR A 1124 -70.53 -8.45 -4.39
N GLY A 1125 -70.36 -7.77 -3.25
CA GLY A 1125 -70.83 -8.16 -1.92
C GLY A 1125 -71.47 -6.96 -1.21
N GLY A 1126 -71.36 -6.93 0.11
CA GLY A 1126 -72.06 -5.95 0.96
C GLY A 1126 -73.53 -6.30 1.16
N ASN A 1127 -74.24 -5.54 2.00
CA ASN A 1127 -75.64 -5.83 2.35
C ASN A 1127 -76.66 -5.46 1.26
N SER A 1128 -76.20 -4.98 0.10
CA SER A 1128 -77.00 -4.86 -1.13
C SER A 1128 -77.40 -6.21 -1.73
N GLN A 1129 -76.59 -7.26 -1.55
CA GLN A 1129 -76.85 -8.57 -2.15
C GLN A 1129 -78.03 -9.25 -1.42
N GLY A 1130 -79.11 -9.49 -2.16
CA GLY A 1130 -80.38 -9.97 -1.62
C GLY A 1130 -81.30 -8.86 -1.07
N ALA A 1131 -80.94 -7.57 -1.19
CA ALA A 1131 -81.79 -6.48 -0.72
C ALA A 1131 -83.08 -6.37 -1.56
N ILE A 1132 -84.25 -6.40 -0.89
CA ILE A 1132 -85.58 -6.32 -1.52
C ILE A 1132 -86.31 -5.01 -1.15
N ASN A 1133 -86.18 -4.56 0.10
CA ASN A 1133 -87.01 -3.49 0.65
C ASN A 1133 -86.51 -2.10 0.28
N VAL A 1134 -87.43 -1.13 0.23
CA VAL A 1134 -87.11 0.30 0.11
C VAL A 1134 -86.14 0.72 1.22
N GLY A 1135 -85.01 1.31 0.85
CA GLY A 1135 -83.88 1.55 1.75
C GLY A 1135 -82.57 1.82 1.02
N SER A 1136 -81.48 1.90 1.78
CA SER A 1136 -80.12 2.16 1.30
C SER A 1136 -79.15 1.10 1.80
N TYR A 1137 -78.34 0.55 0.91
CA TYR A 1137 -77.46 -0.62 1.14
C TYR A 1137 -76.10 -0.43 0.46
N TRP A 1138 -75.06 -1.12 0.94
CA TRP A 1138 -73.70 -1.04 0.38
C TRP A 1138 -73.42 -2.15 -0.63
N ILE A 1139 -72.80 -1.78 -1.75
CA ILE A 1139 -72.28 -2.64 -2.82
C ILE A 1139 -70.76 -2.68 -2.65
N THR A 1140 -70.22 -3.78 -2.14
CA THR A 1140 -68.79 -3.95 -1.85
C THR A 1140 -68.08 -4.67 -3.00
N PRO A 1141 -67.20 -4.04 -3.78
CA PRO A 1141 -66.43 -4.71 -4.82
C PRO A 1141 -65.26 -5.54 -4.22
N SER A 1142 -64.88 -6.63 -4.88
CA SER A 1142 -63.75 -7.49 -4.49
C SER A 1142 -63.26 -8.38 -5.64
N GLY A 1143 -62.18 -9.16 -5.42
CA GLY A 1143 -61.82 -10.31 -6.28
C GLY A 1143 -60.79 -10.07 -7.39
N LEU A 1144 -60.40 -8.83 -7.65
CA LEU A 1144 -59.32 -8.48 -8.58
C LEU A 1144 -57.95 -8.40 -7.88
N SER A 1145 -56.89 -8.65 -8.65
CA SER A 1145 -55.48 -8.50 -8.27
C SER A 1145 -54.67 -7.78 -9.37
N ALA A 1146 -53.43 -7.38 -9.08
CA ALA A 1146 -52.52 -6.76 -10.03
C ALA A 1146 -51.05 -6.95 -9.62
N ASP A 1147 -50.14 -7.02 -10.59
CA ASP A 1147 -48.70 -7.12 -10.32
C ASP A 1147 -48.14 -5.79 -9.80
N ASN A 1148 -48.44 -4.69 -10.49
CA ASN A 1148 -47.86 -3.37 -10.20
C ASN A 1148 -48.68 -2.52 -9.22
N TYR A 1149 -49.89 -2.94 -8.84
CA TYR A 1149 -50.80 -2.16 -7.99
C TYR A 1149 -51.23 -2.90 -6.71
N GLN A 1150 -51.25 -2.17 -5.59
CA GLN A 1150 -51.90 -2.56 -4.36
C GLN A 1150 -53.35 -2.07 -4.42
N ILE A 1151 -54.28 -3.02 -4.56
CA ILE A 1151 -55.70 -2.72 -4.74
C ILE A 1151 -56.36 -2.48 -3.39
N SER A 1152 -57.11 -1.38 -3.31
CA SER A 1152 -58.06 -1.08 -2.23
C SER A 1152 -59.47 -0.98 -2.83
N TYR A 1153 -60.47 -1.39 -2.07
CA TYR A 1153 -61.87 -1.38 -2.49
C TYR A 1153 -62.67 -0.32 -1.74
N GLY A 1154 -63.61 0.32 -2.44
CA GLY A 1154 -64.58 1.25 -1.86
C GLY A 1154 -66.00 0.86 -2.19
N ASP A 1155 -66.89 0.96 -1.21
CA ASP A 1155 -68.31 0.65 -1.41
C ASP A 1155 -69.00 1.69 -2.29
N GLY A 1156 -69.93 1.23 -3.12
CA GLY A 1156 -70.99 2.04 -3.74
C GLY A 1156 -72.32 1.83 -3.01
N GLN A 1157 -73.34 2.64 -3.31
CA GLN A 1157 -74.64 2.61 -2.63
C GLN A 1157 -75.77 2.13 -3.54
N LEU A 1158 -76.50 1.10 -3.12
CA LEU A 1158 -77.79 0.70 -3.68
C LEU A 1158 -78.92 1.44 -2.96
N ILE A 1159 -79.75 2.18 -3.70
CA ILE A 1159 -81.01 2.75 -3.21
C ILE A 1159 -82.19 2.01 -3.85
N ILE A 1160 -83.16 1.59 -3.03
CA ILE A 1160 -84.42 0.98 -3.48
C ILE A 1160 -85.58 1.96 -3.23
N GLU A 1161 -86.36 2.27 -4.27
CA GLU A 1161 -87.43 3.30 -4.30
C GLU A 1161 -88.85 2.71 -4.53
N PRO A 1162 -89.96 3.41 -4.20
CA PRO A 1162 -91.34 2.89 -4.38
C PRO A 1162 -91.91 2.94 -5.83
N ALA A 1163 -92.98 2.18 -6.11
CA ALA A 1163 -93.63 2.04 -7.43
C ALA A 1163 -95.05 2.67 -7.56
N LEU A 1164 -95.57 2.84 -8.79
CA LEU A 1164 -96.82 3.55 -9.16
C LEU A 1164 -97.62 2.82 -10.29
N LEU A 1165 -98.95 3.04 -10.45
CA LEU A 1165 -99.88 2.09 -11.14
C LEU A 1165 -101.21 2.70 -11.73
N ILE A 1166 -101.57 2.44 -13.02
CA ILE A 1166 -102.86 2.83 -13.75
C ILE A 1166 -103.19 1.84 -14.93
N ASP A 1167 -104.47 1.76 -15.42
CA ASP A 1167 -105.05 0.79 -16.42
C ASP A 1167 -105.78 1.44 -17.67
N ARG A 1168 -106.30 0.68 -18.68
CA ARG A 1168 -106.79 1.11 -20.04
C ARG A 1168 -108.08 0.41 -20.60
N LYS A 1169 -108.67 0.88 -21.73
CA LYS A 1169 -109.50 0.06 -22.69
C LYS A 1169 -109.81 0.61 -24.13
N GLN A 1170 -109.58 -0.22 -25.18
CA GLN A 1170 -110.38 -0.52 -26.44
C GLN A 1170 -110.80 0.55 -27.52
N THR A 1171 -111.20 0.28 -28.80
CA THR A 1171 -110.85 -0.68 -29.94
C THR A 1171 -111.64 -0.38 -31.28
N GLU A 1172 -110.98 -0.37 -32.47
CA GLU A 1172 -111.42 -0.87 -33.83
C GLU A 1172 -112.65 -0.28 -34.61
N PRO A 1173 -113.00 -0.62 -35.91
CA PRO A 1173 -112.45 -1.61 -36.91
C PRO A 1173 -112.36 -1.28 -38.46
N ILE A 1174 -111.45 -1.95 -39.24
CA ILE A 1174 -111.53 -2.35 -40.72
C ILE A 1174 -111.53 -1.20 -41.81
N GLY A 1175 -111.24 -1.30 -43.15
CA GLY A 1175 -110.80 -2.26 -44.22
C GLY A 1175 -111.23 -1.74 -45.65
N TYR A 1176 -110.95 -2.27 -46.88
CA TYR A 1176 -110.06 -3.33 -47.45
C TYR A 1176 -110.07 -3.33 -49.04
N ASN A 1177 -108.91 -3.52 -49.74
CA ASN A 1177 -108.62 -4.05 -51.13
C ASN A 1177 -108.92 -3.32 -52.50
N LEU A 1178 -107.88 -3.04 -53.33
CA LEU A 1178 -107.77 -3.27 -54.83
C LEU A 1178 -106.49 -2.70 -55.53
N GLU A 1179 -105.98 -3.41 -56.56
CA GLU A 1179 -105.16 -3.01 -57.76
C GLU A 1179 -103.69 -2.44 -57.69
N ASP A 1180 -103.09 -2.13 -58.87
CA ASP A 1180 -101.65 -2.31 -59.21
C ASP A 1180 -100.76 -1.02 -59.35
N GLN A 1181 -99.45 -1.22 -59.17
CA GLN A 1181 -98.26 -0.42 -59.58
C GLN A 1181 -98.03 1.07 -59.18
N ARG A 1182 -96.89 1.26 -58.49
CA ARG A 1182 -95.91 2.40 -58.50
C ARG A 1182 -96.24 3.75 -57.80
N VAL A 1183 -95.68 3.93 -56.58
CA VAL A 1183 -95.08 5.20 -56.03
C VAL A 1183 -96.12 6.33 -55.75
N PRO A 1184 -95.89 7.44 -54.97
CA PRO A 1184 -94.86 7.86 -53.98
C PRO A 1184 -95.29 7.67 -52.49
N LEU A 1185 -94.41 7.67 -51.48
CA LEU A 1185 -93.68 8.76 -50.77
C LEU A 1185 -94.52 9.70 -49.86
N GLN A 1186 -94.09 9.85 -48.59
CA GLN A 1186 -94.42 10.94 -47.63
C GLN A 1186 -95.88 11.00 -47.10
N VAL A 1187 -96.24 11.63 -45.96
CA VAL A 1187 -95.59 12.63 -45.06
C VAL A 1187 -95.80 12.31 -43.56
N ALA A 1188 -94.72 12.36 -42.76
CA ALA A 1188 -94.54 12.83 -41.35
C ALA A 1188 -95.74 12.80 -40.34
N THR A 1189 -95.85 13.52 -39.21
CA THR A 1189 -95.25 14.73 -38.55
C THR A 1189 -95.22 14.52 -37.02
N THR A 1190 -94.35 15.07 -36.15
CA THR A 1190 -93.25 16.08 -36.19
C THR A 1190 -92.43 15.96 -34.87
N PHE A 1191 -91.69 17.01 -34.44
CA PHE A 1191 -91.08 17.25 -33.11
C PHE A 1191 -89.72 16.56 -32.83
N LEU A 1192 -88.71 17.21 -32.21
CA LEU A 1192 -88.45 18.66 -32.06
C LEU A 1192 -86.96 18.95 -31.78
N GLY A 1193 -86.36 19.88 -32.54
CA GLY A 1193 -85.23 20.72 -32.09
C GLY A 1193 -83.79 20.20 -32.33
N ASN A 1194 -82.79 21.05 -32.61
CA ASN A 1194 -82.88 22.50 -32.88
C ASN A 1194 -81.58 23.04 -33.58
N GLN A 1195 -81.73 23.91 -34.60
CA GLN A 1195 -80.73 24.82 -35.24
C GLN A 1195 -79.45 24.19 -35.90
N LYS A 1196 -79.00 24.52 -37.14
CA LYS A 1196 -78.54 25.79 -37.79
C LYS A 1196 -77.16 26.31 -37.30
N THR A 1197 -76.18 26.80 -38.09
CA THR A 1197 -75.84 26.94 -39.56
C THR A 1197 -74.41 27.58 -39.68
N GLN A 1198 -73.61 27.68 -40.76
CA GLN A 1198 -73.53 27.23 -42.19
C GLN A 1198 -72.08 27.53 -42.75
N SER A 1199 -71.75 27.14 -44.00
CA SER A 1199 -70.68 27.70 -44.89
C SER A 1199 -69.19 27.35 -44.54
N VAL A 1200 -68.17 27.44 -45.43
CA VAL A 1200 -68.07 27.72 -46.89
C VAL A 1200 -66.88 26.96 -47.56
N LYS A 1201 -66.52 27.31 -48.80
CA LYS A 1201 -65.74 26.57 -49.81
C LYS A 1201 -64.30 27.11 -50.04
N GLN A 1202 -63.37 26.21 -50.40
CA GLN A 1202 -62.50 26.26 -51.63
C GLN A 1202 -61.08 26.95 -51.69
N ASP A 1203 -60.19 26.26 -52.43
CA ASP A 1203 -58.94 26.59 -53.19
C ASP A 1203 -57.52 26.67 -52.54
N ASP A 1204 -56.56 26.12 -53.32
CA ASP A 1204 -55.12 26.39 -53.52
C ASP A 1204 -54.08 26.31 -52.36
N SER A 1205 -52.76 26.16 -52.60
CA SER A 1205 -51.99 25.43 -53.64
C SER A 1205 -50.49 25.36 -53.22
N GLU A 1206 -49.66 24.62 -53.98
CA GLU A 1206 -48.20 24.39 -53.82
C GLU A 1206 -47.30 25.51 -53.23
N VAL A 1207 -46.23 25.12 -52.50
CA VAL A 1207 -44.84 25.57 -52.73
C VAL A 1207 -43.85 24.46 -52.33
N THR A 1208 -42.80 24.23 -53.13
CA THR A 1208 -41.58 23.47 -52.76
C THR A 1208 -40.35 24.34 -53.03
N ILE A 1209 -39.39 24.44 -52.10
CA ILE A 1209 -38.08 25.06 -52.33
C ILE A 1209 -36.96 24.25 -51.65
N LEU A 1210 -35.89 23.96 -52.41
CA LEU A 1210 -34.59 23.48 -51.97
C LEU A 1210 -33.56 24.63 -52.05
N ILE A 1211 -32.74 24.85 -51.01
CA ILE A 1211 -31.46 25.60 -51.11
C ILE A 1211 -30.39 24.90 -50.23
N GLU A 1212 -29.12 25.00 -50.62
CA GLU A 1212 -27.96 24.30 -50.05
C GLU A 1212 -27.30 24.95 -48.81
N LYS A 1213 -26.39 24.18 -48.17
CA LYS A 1213 -25.08 24.55 -47.56
C LYS A 1213 -24.88 25.96 -46.94
N GLY A 1214 -24.40 26.04 -45.68
CA GLY A 1214 -24.08 27.36 -45.07
C GLY A 1214 -23.06 27.55 -43.93
N GLY A 1215 -22.72 26.58 -43.08
CA GLY A 1215 -21.50 26.58 -42.24
C GLY A 1215 -21.27 27.59 -41.07
N ILE A 1216 -20.41 27.14 -40.13
CA ILE A 1216 -19.37 27.90 -39.37
C ILE A 1216 -19.70 28.63 -38.02
N LYS A 1217 -19.05 28.11 -36.94
CA LYS A 1217 -18.64 28.70 -35.62
C LYS A 1217 -19.74 29.07 -34.58
N LEU A 1218 -19.72 28.53 -33.34
CA LEU A 1218 -18.79 28.75 -32.19
C LEU A 1218 -18.82 30.19 -31.60
N PRO A 1219 -18.62 30.41 -30.27
CA PRO A 1219 -18.12 29.47 -29.24
C PRO A 1219 -18.94 29.41 -27.90
N ALA A 1220 -18.50 28.53 -26.99
CA ALA A 1220 -18.64 28.55 -25.51
C ALA A 1220 -20.06 28.52 -24.88
N ASP A 1221 -20.30 27.81 -23.77
CA ASP A 1221 -19.45 26.92 -22.94
C ASP A 1221 -19.99 25.47 -22.94
#